data_AF-A0ABD0W8D8-F1
#
_entry.id   AF-A0ABD0W8D8-F1
#
_cell.length_a   1.000
_cell.length_b   1.000
_cell.length_c   1.000
_cell.angle_alpha   90.00
_cell.angle_beta   90.00
_cell.angle_gamma   90.00
#
_symmetry.space_group_name_H-M   'P 1'
#
loop_
_entity.id
_entity.type
_entity.pdbx_description
1 polymer ?
#
loop_
_entity_poly.entity_id
_entity_poly.type
_entity_poly.pdbx_seq_one_letter_code
_entity_poly.pdbx_strand_id
1 'polypeptide(L)'
;MWTYTRGAPTVFFISLLWPLVAPVGGVEEENDPSGGIPFMGGNYEGHPMLYFSQGEVEELQGAAAGTHREMAARIREAGEAMLEHPEDYLPPWSPAEFSARWNEVYGNNLGVLSMFCLLYPHRAGALDLAKDYMERMAAQPSWLVKDSPWDEVPVAHSLVGFATAYDFLFEYLSKEQQERFLKVIGNTSRYMYEKSYIRGWGFQYLHNHQPTNCVALLTGSLVYMTQGYLQEAYLWTKQVLSIMEKSMVLLQDVTDGSLYEGVAYGTYTTRSLFQYMFLVQRHFSIGHFDHPWLLQHFAFMYKTLLPGFQRTVAIADSNYNWFYGPESQLVFLDRYVMRNGSGNWLADLIHQNRVLEGPGQAGKGQRWCTLHTEFLWYDPSLNPRPPADFGTSQLHFFDDWGVVTYGSALPADTNHTFLSFKSGKLGGRAIFDIVHRNKYKDWIKGWRNFNAGHEHPDQNTFTFAPNGVPFITEALYGPKYTFLNNAVLFSPAASGSCFTPWDGQVTEACDSKWLKYKSGLAADAQGRVVAAFERQGMVFIRGEGQLAYNPNLKIKSFQRNILLLHPQLLVLIDHIHLDTGSPTRAMSAFFHNTDMPFRDTKINGVHGAFVRHGEDPYKMFWMDDTGFSEKGVLGYWNYPRGYPYNGSNYVNVTMPLRYPHTRMAYIFVGPGVDVQHFSLRADDQRVDIKLATSEHNYTIYLLTGEVTSKPLFAMVLADKKKVVFEKAAGVQDSTPEEVEEYVNVVEDRLQHVKPVFQQMERHVLGRVLNTASFRKTAERLLQLSDKKKTEETIEKIFAMTKKQGKGKGGKKSLGNFGDKLSENLPDIFAQVEVSEKERSKTTKRIIEESPEEGDGESRAFMDYGDSRKGRKGGFVKGRRFTEVHMPSTPKSDSLFTPVSYIRLFLILNIATFFLLLAVLLIRFKRGRSFHMQRCFYSILLIDSFILLWLYSSCSHAQC
;
A
#
# COMPACT_ATOMS: atom_id res chain seq x y z
N MET A 1 -70.26 -6.59 -18.46
CA MET A 1 -69.63 -7.05 -19.72
C MET A 1 -68.39 -6.19 -19.93
N TRP A 2 -67.20 -6.75 -19.68
CA TRP A 2 -66.14 -7.07 -20.69
C TRP A 2 -65.31 -5.85 -21.13
N THR A 3 -63.97 -5.82 -21.28
CA THR A 3 -62.75 -6.46 -20.72
C THR A 3 -61.55 -5.79 -21.43
N TYR A 4 -60.45 -5.53 -20.71
CA TYR A 4 -59.02 -5.53 -21.11
C TYR A 4 -58.52 -5.06 -22.51
N THR A 5 -57.53 -4.14 -22.56
CA THR A 5 -56.06 -4.42 -22.72
C THR A 5 -55.21 -3.13 -22.91
N ARG A 6 -53.95 -3.19 -22.44
CA ARG A 6 -52.88 -2.16 -22.42
C ARG A 6 -51.85 -2.38 -23.55
N GLY A 7 -51.22 -1.29 -24.04
CA GLY A 7 -49.75 -1.13 -23.96
C GLY A 7 -48.87 -1.12 -25.24
N ALA A 8 -48.29 0.07 -25.52
CA ALA A 8 -47.03 0.42 -26.24
C ALA A 8 -46.96 0.23 -27.78
N PRO A 9 -46.45 1.23 -28.56
CA PRO A 9 -45.10 1.79 -28.42
C PRO A 9 -44.98 3.33 -28.58
N THR A 10 -44.38 3.98 -27.58
CA THR A 10 -43.98 5.41 -27.63
C THR A 10 -42.54 5.55 -27.14
N VAL A 11 -41.58 4.89 -27.81
CA VAL A 11 -40.15 5.07 -27.55
C VAL A 11 -39.41 4.94 -28.87
N PHE A 12 -39.44 5.97 -29.72
CA PHE A 12 -38.51 6.03 -30.86
C PHE A 12 -38.22 7.44 -31.42
N PHE A 13 -38.62 8.54 -30.75
CA PHE A 13 -38.43 9.89 -31.32
C PHE A 13 -37.84 10.97 -30.39
N ILE A 14 -37.36 10.63 -29.18
CA ILE A 14 -36.72 11.61 -28.27
C ILE A 14 -35.23 11.28 -28.08
N SER A 15 -34.51 11.03 -29.18
CA SER A 15 -33.06 10.79 -29.16
C SER A 15 -32.29 11.72 -30.11
N LEU A 16 -32.98 12.69 -30.72
CA LEU A 16 -32.44 13.50 -31.82
C LEU A 16 -32.40 15.01 -31.54
N LEU A 17 -32.66 15.47 -30.31
CA LEU A 17 -32.70 16.91 -29.98
C LEU A 17 -31.91 17.31 -28.72
N TRP A 18 -31.01 16.47 -28.19
CA TRP A 18 -30.24 16.84 -26.99
C TRP A 18 -29.01 17.76 -27.20
N PRO A 19 -28.43 18.01 -28.39
CA PRO A 19 -27.22 18.86 -28.44
C PRO A 19 -27.49 20.38 -28.49
N LEU A 20 -28.71 20.87 -28.21
CA LEU A 20 -29.06 22.29 -28.41
C LEU A 20 -29.56 23.06 -27.17
N VAL A 21 -29.38 22.54 -25.95
CA VAL A 21 -29.66 23.31 -24.73
C VAL A 21 -28.35 23.62 -24.03
N ALA A 22 -27.85 24.85 -24.21
CA ALA A 22 -26.82 25.43 -23.36
C ALA A 22 -27.36 25.60 -21.92
N PRO A 23 -26.57 25.33 -20.86
CA PRO A 23 -27.07 25.47 -19.50
C PRO A 23 -27.09 26.96 -19.11
N VAL A 24 -28.29 27.44 -18.78
CA VAL A 24 -28.48 28.60 -17.90
C VAL A 24 -28.19 28.10 -16.49
N GLY A 25 -27.24 28.75 -15.82
CA GLY A 25 -26.68 28.28 -14.55
C GLY A 25 -27.69 28.13 -13.40
N GLY A 26 -27.36 27.22 -12.48
CA GLY A 26 -27.96 27.15 -11.14
C GLY A 26 -28.75 25.89 -10.80
N VAL A 27 -28.35 24.71 -11.28
CA VAL A 27 -28.84 23.42 -10.77
C VAL A 27 -27.63 22.62 -10.30
N GLU A 28 -27.64 22.12 -9.07
CA GLU A 28 -26.65 21.17 -8.56
C GLU A 28 -26.58 19.99 -9.55
N GLU A 29 -25.41 19.80 -10.18
CA GLU A 29 -25.19 18.66 -11.09
C GLU A 29 -25.38 17.37 -10.29
N GLU A 30 -26.33 16.53 -10.70
CA GLU A 30 -26.39 15.14 -10.25
C GLU A 30 -25.01 14.51 -10.45
N ASN A 31 -24.42 13.96 -9.38
CA ASN A 31 -23.10 13.32 -9.42
C ASN A 31 -23.11 12.22 -10.48
N ASP A 32 -22.33 12.39 -11.55
CA ASP A 32 -22.20 11.41 -12.63
C ASP A 32 -21.34 10.22 -12.14
N PRO A 33 -21.93 9.03 -11.90
CA PRO A 33 -21.19 7.88 -11.38
C PRO A 33 -20.16 7.34 -12.38
N SER A 34 -20.24 7.75 -13.66
CA SER A 34 -19.25 7.40 -14.69
C SER A 34 -18.01 8.30 -14.69
N GLY A 35 -18.05 9.44 -13.97
CA GLY A 35 -17.01 10.46 -14.02
C GLY A 35 -16.84 11.07 -15.43
N GLY A 36 -17.80 10.94 -16.33
CA GLY A 36 -17.69 11.34 -17.73
C GLY A 36 -16.80 10.43 -18.58
N ILE A 37 -16.44 9.22 -18.11
CA ILE A 37 -15.64 8.26 -18.88
C ILE A 37 -16.55 7.45 -19.83
N PRO A 38 -16.34 7.53 -21.16
CA PRO A 38 -17.16 6.80 -22.12
C PRO A 38 -17.00 5.28 -21.99
N PHE A 39 -18.13 4.58 -21.97
CA PHE A 39 -18.18 3.12 -22.02
C PHE A 39 -18.03 2.60 -23.46
N MET A 40 -17.06 1.71 -23.68
CA MET A 40 -16.74 1.15 -24.99
C MET A 40 -17.73 0.08 -25.47
N GLY A 41 -18.42 -0.59 -24.54
CA GLY A 41 -19.44 -1.60 -24.86
C GLY A 41 -18.97 -2.66 -25.85
N GLY A 42 -17.78 -3.24 -25.66
CA GLY A 42 -17.31 -4.34 -26.52
C GLY A 42 -17.00 -3.96 -27.98
N ASN A 43 -17.07 -2.68 -28.35
CA ASN A 43 -16.80 -2.19 -29.70
C ASN A 43 -15.32 -1.78 -29.82
N TYR A 44 -14.42 -2.75 -29.97
CA TYR A 44 -12.99 -2.46 -30.15
C TYR A 44 -12.60 -2.43 -31.63
N GLU A 45 -12.05 -1.30 -32.06
CA GLU A 45 -11.58 -1.08 -33.43
C GLU A 45 -10.12 -1.54 -33.65
N GLY A 46 -9.44 -1.99 -32.61
CA GLY A 46 -8.04 -2.41 -32.63
C GLY A 46 -7.34 -2.03 -31.34
N HIS A 47 -6.01 -1.95 -31.41
CA HIS A 47 -5.16 -1.40 -30.35
C HIS A 47 -4.67 0.00 -30.76
N PRO A 48 -4.38 0.91 -29.81
CA PRO A 48 -4.57 0.78 -28.37
C PRO A 48 -6.06 0.75 -27.97
N MET A 49 -6.35 0.22 -26.79
CA MET A 49 -7.72 0.19 -26.26
C MET A 49 -7.83 0.40 -24.75
N LEU A 50 -6.76 0.15 -23.99
CA LEU A 50 -6.81 0.12 -22.52
C LEU A 50 -7.28 1.47 -21.96
N TYR A 51 -6.57 2.54 -22.31
CA TYR A 51 -6.87 3.87 -21.78
C TYR A 51 -7.52 4.79 -22.82
N PHE A 52 -7.18 4.59 -24.08
CA PHE A 52 -7.63 5.35 -25.24
C PHE A 52 -7.67 4.41 -26.45
N SER A 53 -8.39 4.81 -27.48
CA SER A 53 -8.51 4.11 -28.76
C SER A 53 -7.47 4.59 -29.77
N GLN A 54 -7.27 3.83 -30.85
CA GLN A 54 -6.40 4.24 -31.96
C GLN A 54 -6.77 5.62 -32.56
N GLY A 55 -8.07 5.97 -32.59
CA GLY A 55 -8.54 7.26 -33.11
C GLY A 55 -8.14 8.45 -32.24
N GLU A 56 -7.78 8.24 -30.98
CA GLU A 56 -7.41 9.29 -30.02
C GLU A 56 -5.89 9.58 -30.03
N VAL A 57 -5.08 8.77 -30.73
CA VAL A 57 -3.60 8.90 -30.70
C VAL A 57 -3.13 10.24 -31.28
N GLU A 58 -3.70 10.71 -32.39
CA GLU A 58 -3.34 12.00 -32.99
C GLU A 58 -3.69 13.18 -32.06
N GLU A 59 -4.80 13.08 -31.33
CA GLU A 59 -5.18 14.08 -30.32
C GLU A 59 -4.16 14.11 -29.17
N LEU A 60 -3.74 12.95 -28.67
CA LEU A 60 -2.72 12.85 -27.62
C LEU A 60 -1.37 13.44 -28.07
N GLN A 61 -0.97 13.21 -29.32
CA GLN A 61 0.23 13.84 -29.90
C GLN A 61 0.08 15.36 -30.00
N GLY A 62 -1.08 15.85 -30.43
CA GLY A 62 -1.41 17.28 -30.44
C GLY A 62 -1.38 17.89 -29.03
N ALA A 63 -1.94 17.20 -28.05
CA ALA A 63 -1.94 17.59 -26.64
C ALA A 63 -0.51 17.67 -26.08
N ALA A 64 0.36 16.71 -26.40
CA ALA A 64 1.77 16.73 -26.00
C ALA A 64 2.55 17.94 -26.54
N ALA A 65 2.20 18.43 -27.74
CA ALA A 65 2.78 19.65 -28.30
C ALA A 65 2.14 20.94 -27.76
N GLY A 66 0.96 20.86 -27.14
CA GLY A 66 0.18 21.99 -26.67
C GLY A 66 -0.13 21.93 -25.18
N THR A 67 -1.35 21.53 -24.84
CA THR A 67 -1.93 21.64 -23.49
C THR A 67 -1.24 20.79 -22.42
N HIS A 68 -0.59 19.70 -22.80
CA HIS A 68 0.08 18.75 -21.90
C HIS A 68 1.61 18.85 -21.99
N ARG A 69 2.13 19.95 -22.54
CA ARG A 69 3.55 20.10 -22.89
C ARG A 69 4.52 19.83 -21.74
N GLU A 70 4.20 20.24 -20.52
CA GLU A 70 5.07 20.03 -19.36
C GLU A 70 5.15 18.55 -18.96
N MET A 71 4.02 17.84 -18.97
CA MET A 71 3.97 16.40 -18.70
C MET A 71 4.68 15.61 -19.81
N ALA A 72 4.44 16.00 -21.07
CA ALA A 72 5.12 15.42 -22.23
C ALA A 72 6.63 15.64 -22.19
N ALA A 73 7.10 16.74 -21.61
CA ALA A 73 8.53 17.01 -21.43
C ALA A 73 9.17 16.04 -20.42
N ARG A 74 8.48 15.68 -19.33
CA ARG A 74 8.97 14.67 -18.38
C ARG A 74 8.98 13.26 -18.95
N ILE A 75 7.95 12.91 -19.73
CA ILE A 75 7.94 11.64 -20.49
C ILE A 75 9.12 11.60 -21.47
N ARG A 76 9.37 12.72 -22.18
CA ARG A 76 10.52 12.84 -23.06
C ARG A 76 11.84 12.70 -22.31
N GLU A 77 12.02 13.40 -21.19
CA GLU A 77 13.24 13.30 -20.38
C GLU A 77 13.52 11.85 -19.94
N ALA A 78 12.50 11.13 -19.47
CA ALA A 78 12.63 9.72 -19.11
C ALA A 78 13.01 8.86 -20.33
N GLY A 79 12.35 9.07 -21.48
CA GLY A 79 12.62 8.36 -22.73
C GLY A 79 14.04 8.61 -23.26
N GLU A 80 14.48 9.87 -23.27
CA GLU A 80 15.83 10.26 -23.70
C GLU A 80 16.90 9.69 -22.76
N ALA A 81 16.69 9.76 -21.44
CA ALA A 81 17.63 9.17 -20.48
C ALA A 81 17.83 7.66 -20.71
N MET A 82 16.75 6.93 -21.03
CA MET A 82 16.83 5.50 -21.37
C MET A 82 17.50 5.25 -22.74
N LEU A 83 17.34 6.16 -23.70
CA LEU A 83 17.98 6.07 -25.02
C LEU A 83 19.47 6.41 -25.00
N GLU A 84 19.87 7.36 -24.17
CA GLU A 84 21.26 7.80 -24.02
C GLU A 84 22.10 6.77 -23.24
N HIS A 85 21.49 6.06 -22.30
CA HIS A 85 22.15 5.10 -21.41
C HIS A 85 21.42 3.75 -21.34
N PRO A 86 21.18 3.05 -22.46
CA PRO A 86 20.38 1.83 -22.49
C PRO A 86 20.92 0.72 -21.57
N GLU A 87 22.22 0.65 -21.33
CA GLU A 87 22.88 -0.29 -20.43
C GLU A 87 22.43 -0.17 -18.96
N ASP A 88 22.00 1.02 -18.53
CA ASP A 88 21.57 1.29 -17.16
C ASP A 88 20.10 0.92 -16.91
N TYR A 89 19.31 0.81 -17.98
CA TYR A 89 17.84 0.70 -17.91
C TYR A 89 17.28 -0.58 -18.52
N LEU A 90 17.94 -1.16 -19.51
CA LEU A 90 17.46 -2.38 -20.15
C LEU A 90 17.47 -3.55 -19.14
N PRO A 91 16.39 -4.36 -19.09
CA PRO A 91 16.40 -5.56 -18.29
C PRO A 91 17.53 -6.50 -18.75
N PRO A 92 18.22 -7.17 -17.83
CA PRO A 92 19.28 -8.09 -18.19
C PRO A 92 18.69 -9.30 -18.92
N TRP A 93 19.40 -9.81 -19.93
CA TRP A 93 19.07 -11.09 -20.56
C TRP A 93 19.21 -12.26 -19.59
N SER A 94 20.14 -12.17 -18.64
CA SER A 94 20.40 -13.20 -17.64
C SER A 94 19.24 -13.28 -16.64
N PRO A 95 18.54 -14.42 -16.53
CA PRO A 95 17.47 -14.58 -15.54
C PRO A 95 17.97 -14.46 -14.10
N ALA A 96 19.22 -14.85 -13.86
CA ALA A 96 19.85 -14.73 -12.56
C ALA A 96 20.03 -13.27 -12.14
N GLU A 97 20.33 -12.37 -13.08
CA GLU A 97 20.45 -10.93 -12.82
C GLU A 97 19.08 -10.25 -12.77
N PHE A 98 18.16 -10.65 -13.65
CA PHE A 98 16.79 -10.11 -13.70
C PHE A 98 16.05 -10.29 -12.38
N SER A 99 16.20 -11.46 -11.75
CA SER A 99 15.51 -11.85 -10.52
C SER A 99 16.33 -11.61 -9.24
N ALA A 100 17.56 -11.07 -9.34
CA ALA A 100 18.48 -10.95 -8.20
C ALA A 100 18.05 -9.91 -7.15
N ARG A 101 17.23 -8.93 -7.54
CA ARG A 101 16.82 -7.80 -6.69
C ARG A 101 15.36 -7.47 -6.96
N TRP A 102 14.76 -6.66 -6.08
CA TRP A 102 13.44 -6.09 -6.34
C TRP A 102 13.44 -5.36 -7.69
N ASN A 103 12.61 -5.83 -8.62
CA ASN A 103 12.76 -5.55 -10.05
C ASN A 103 11.54 -4.83 -10.66
N GLU A 104 10.72 -4.17 -9.82
CA GLU A 104 9.57 -3.37 -10.26
C GLU A 104 9.91 -2.30 -11.31
N VAL A 105 11.15 -1.80 -11.28
CA VAL A 105 11.70 -0.82 -12.23
C VAL A 105 11.47 -1.22 -13.68
N TYR A 106 11.52 -2.52 -13.99
CA TYR A 106 11.45 -2.96 -15.38
C TYR A 106 10.08 -2.69 -16.00
N GLY A 107 9.00 -3.08 -15.31
CA GLY A 107 7.65 -2.77 -15.77
C GLY A 107 7.31 -1.27 -15.65
N ASN A 108 7.77 -0.62 -14.58
CA ASN A 108 7.50 0.79 -14.32
C ASN A 108 8.06 1.70 -15.43
N ASN A 109 9.31 1.48 -15.85
CA ASN A 109 9.93 2.26 -16.91
C ASN A 109 9.38 1.92 -18.29
N LEU A 110 8.97 0.66 -18.52
CA LEU A 110 8.39 0.24 -19.79
C LEU A 110 7.08 0.96 -20.10
N GLY A 111 6.24 1.23 -19.09
CA GLY A 111 4.99 2.00 -19.27
C GLY A 111 5.21 3.44 -19.74
N VAL A 112 6.23 4.14 -19.22
CA VAL A 112 6.56 5.49 -19.71
C VAL A 112 7.28 5.43 -21.06
N LEU A 113 8.12 4.42 -21.31
CA LEU A 113 8.84 4.26 -22.57
C LEU A 113 7.88 4.01 -23.75
N SER A 114 6.82 3.23 -23.53
CA SER A 114 5.80 3.00 -24.56
C SER A 114 5.00 4.27 -24.86
N MET A 115 4.64 5.04 -23.83
CA MET A 115 3.99 6.35 -24.00
C MET A 115 4.90 7.33 -24.76
N PHE A 116 6.19 7.35 -24.43
CA PHE A 116 7.19 8.15 -25.16
C PHE A 116 7.22 7.79 -26.65
N CYS A 117 7.26 6.50 -26.99
CA CYS A 117 7.22 6.05 -28.38
C CYS A 117 5.93 6.46 -29.10
N LEU A 118 4.78 6.45 -28.42
CA LEU A 118 3.51 6.88 -28.98
C LEU A 118 3.44 8.39 -29.24
N LEU A 119 3.92 9.20 -28.30
CA LEU A 119 3.91 10.66 -28.43
C LEU A 119 4.96 11.16 -29.42
N TYR A 120 6.06 10.42 -29.60
CA TYR A 120 7.18 10.81 -30.46
C TYR A 120 7.57 9.67 -31.43
N PRO A 121 6.67 9.23 -32.33
CA PRO A 121 6.88 8.05 -33.18
C PRO A 121 8.05 8.21 -34.17
N HIS A 122 8.49 9.44 -34.43
CA HIS A 122 9.62 9.75 -35.30
C HIS A 122 10.96 9.85 -34.56
N ARG A 123 10.99 9.66 -33.22
CA ARG A 123 12.24 9.68 -32.47
C ARG A 123 13.06 8.45 -32.81
N ALA A 124 14.17 8.66 -33.54
CA ALA A 124 15.07 7.59 -33.95
C ALA A 124 15.59 6.79 -32.74
N GLY A 125 15.55 5.46 -32.85
CA GLY A 125 16.00 4.51 -31.82
C GLY A 125 14.99 4.21 -30.71
N ALA A 126 13.96 5.05 -30.50
CA ALA A 126 12.98 4.87 -29.42
C ALA A 126 12.21 3.54 -29.52
N LEU A 127 11.63 3.27 -30.70
CA LEU A 127 10.89 2.03 -30.95
C LEU A 127 11.78 0.79 -30.91
N ASP A 128 13.03 0.89 -31.35
CA ASP A 128 13.99 -0.22 -31.31
C ASP A 128 14.38 -0.55 -29.87
N LEU A 129 14.63 0.47 -29.05
CA LEU A 129 14.88 0.31 -27.62
C LEU A 129 13.68 -0.33 -26.92
N ALA A 130 12.46 0.17 -27.16
CA ALA A 130 11.25 -0.38 -26.55
C ALA A 130 11.03 -1.85 -26.94
N LYS A 131 11.29 -2.20 -28.21
CA LYS A 131 11.25 -3.60 -28.68
C LYS A 131 12.30 -4.46 -27.97
N ASP A 132 13.57 -4.05 -27.91
CA ASP A 132 14.63 -4.81 -27.19
C ASP A 132 14.28 -4.98 -25.71
N TYR A 133 13.75 -3.93 -25.08
CA TYR A 133 13.27 -3.97 -23.71
C TYR A 133 12.20 -5.05 -23.50
N MET A 134 11.16 -5.05 -24.35
CA MET A 134 10.12 -6.07 -24.32
C MET A 134 10.68 -7.47 -24.61
N GLU A 135 11.60 -7.62 -25.55
CA GLU A 135 12.24 -8.91 -25.85
C GLU A 135 12.96 -9.50 -24.63
N ARG A 136 13.73 -8.66 -23.91
CA ARG A 136 14.43 -9.07 -22.69
C ARG A 136 13.48 -9.52 -21.60
N MET A 137 12.37 -8.82 -21.40
CA MET A 137 11.34 -9.23 -20.44
C MET A 137 10.64 -10.52 -20.88
N ALA A 138 10.32 -10.65 -22.17
CA ALA A 138 9.64 -11.82 -22.74
C ALA A 138 10.50 -13.09 -22.71
N ALA A 139 11.82 -12.95 -22.70
CA ALA A 139 12.76 -14.07 -22.60
C ALA A 139 12.90 -14.63 -21.16
N GLN A 140 12.37 -13.92 -20.15
CA GLN A 140 12.53 -14.35 -18.76
C GLN A 140 11.68 -15.61 -18.47
N PRO A 141 12.24 -16.62 -17.79
CA PRO A 141 11.48 -17.81 -17.38
C PRO A 141 10.49 -17.50 -16.25
N SER A 142 10.74 -16.44 -15.47
CA SER A 142 9.87 -15.96 -14.40
C SER A 142 10.15 -14.48 -14.15
N TRP A 143 9.12 -13.73 -13.78
CA TRP A 143 9.24 -12.35 -13.32
C TRP A 143 9.28 -12.21 -11.79
N LEU A 144 9.30 -13.33 -11.05
CA LEU A 144 9.47 -13.31 -9.60
C LEU A 144 10.88 -12.86 -9.21
N VAL A 145 10.98 -12.25 -8.03
CA VAL A 145 12.27 -12.00 -7.37
C VAL A 145 12.69 -13.28 -6.66
N LYS A 146 13.94 -13.70 -6.85
CA LYS A 146 14.44 -15.00 -6.41
C LYS A 146 14.29 -15.21 -4.90
N ASP A 147 14.60 -14.17 -4.12
CA ASP A 147 14.56 -14.21 -2.65
C ASP A 147 13.17 -13.82 -2.11
N SER A 148 12.15 -13.69 -2.99
CA SER A 148 10.76 -13.46 -2.60
C SER A 148 9.79 -14.27 -3.48
N PRO A 149 9.92 -15.61 -3.53
CA PRO A 149 9.17 -16.47 -4.46
C PRO A 149 7.67 -16.56 -4.17
N TRP A 150 7.23 -16.02 -3.03
CA TRP A 150 5.84 -15.99 -2.57
C TRP A 150 5.19 -14.61 -2.73
N ASP A 151 5.93 -13.62 -3.24
CA ASP A 151 5.46 -12.27 -3.46
C ASP A 151 5.25 -12.02 -4.95
N GLU A 152 3.99 -11.82 -5.34
CA GLU A 152 3.61 -11.58 -6.73
C GLU A 152 3.64 -10.10 -7.14
N VAL A 153 3.94 -9.17 -6.23
CA VAL A 153 4.02 -7.73 -6.58
C VAL A 153 5.04 -7.44 -7.69
N PRO A 154 6.26 -8.02 -7.71
CA PRO A 154 7.20 -7.81 -8.82
C PRO A 154 6.66 -8.33 -10.17
N VAL A 155 5.89 -9.43 -10.13
CA VAL A 155 5.20 -9.98 -11.30
C VAL A 155 4.11 -9.02 -11.77
N ALA A 156 3.34 -8.44 -10.85
CA ALA A 156 2.30 -7.47 -11.17
C ALA A 156 2.86 -6.22 -11.85
N HIS A 157 3.98 -5.68 -11.35
CA HIS A 157 4.68 -4.56 -11.98
C HIS A 157 5.14 -4.88 -13.40
N SER A 158 5.79 -6.04 -13.57
CA SER A 158 6.24 -6.49 -14.89
C SER A 158 5.06 -6.70 -15.85
N LEU A 159 3.98 -7.34 -15.40
CA LEU A 159 2.80 -7.63 -16.20
C LEU A 159 2.04 -6.37 -16.62
N VAL A 160 1.75 -5.45 -15.69
CA VAL A 160 1.02 -4.24 -16.04
C VAL A 160 1.81 -3.35 -17.01
N GLY A 161 3.12 -3.17 -16.78
CA GLY A 161 3.97 -2.41 -17.70
C GLY A 161 4.10 -3.04 -19.07
N PHE A 162 4.29 -4.36 -19.12
CA PHE A 162 4.44 -5.12 -20.36
C PHE A 162 3.13 -5.18 -21.17
N ALA A 163 1.99 -5.39 -20.51
CA ALA A 163 0.68 -5.42 -21.17
C ALA A 163 0.27 -4.03 -21.68
N THR A 164 0.55 -2.96 -20.92
CA THR A 164 0.35 -1.58 -21.38
C THR A 164 1.23 -1.27 -22.60
N ALA A 165 2.52 -1.64 -22.59
CA ALA A 165 3.38 -1.45 -23.75
C ALA A 165 2.96 -2.28 -24.97
N TYR A 166 2.46 -3.51 -24.75
CA TYR A 166 1.89 -4.32 -25.82
C TYR A 166 0.68 -3.64 -26.46
N ASP A 167 -0.24 -3.10 -25.67
CA ASP A 167 -1.41 -2.36 -26.17
C ASP A 167 -0.99 -1.10 -26.93
N PHE A 168 -0.10 -0.30 -26.35
CA PHE A 168 0.34 0.98 -26.91
C PHE A 168 1.13 0.81 -28.19
N LEU A 169 1.99 -0.21 -28.26
CA LEU A 169 2.92 -0.40 -29.38
C LEU A 169 2.47 -1.47 -30.37
N PHE A 170 1.27 -2.03 -30.21
CA PHE A 170 0.79 -3.20 -30.96
C PHE A 170 1.05 -3.09 -32.47
N GLU A 171 0.68 -1.98 -33.10
CA GLU A 171 0.83 -1.75 -34.55
C GLU A 171 2.29 -1.65 -35.02
N TYR A 172 3.23 -1.36 -34.11
CA TYR A 172 4.66 -1.30 -34.42
C TYR A 172 5.39 -2.64 -34.24
N LEU A 173 4.75 -3.62 -33.60
CA LEU A 173 5.32 -4.95 -33.37
C LEU A 173 5.21 -5.83 -34.62
N SER A 174 6.20 -6.69 -34.85
CA SER A 174 6.09 -7.72 -35.87
C SER A 174 4.99 -8.74 -35.50
N LYS A 175 4.46 -9.49 -36.47
CA LYS A 175 3.46 -10.52 -36.18
C LYS A 175 3.98 -11.59 -35.20
N GLU A 176 5.26 -11.94 -35.30
CA GLU A 176 5.92 -12.86 -34.36
C GLU A 176 5.99 -12.27 -32.95
N GLN A 177 6.33 -10.98 -32.83
CA GLN A 177 6.36 -10.28 -31.55
C GLN A 177 4.95 -10.19 -30.94
N GLN A 178 3.94 -9.84 -31.73
CA GLN A 178 2.54 -9.83 -31.29
C GLN A 178 2.13 -11.20 -30.71
N GLU A 179 2.36 -12.29 -31.43
CA GLU A 179 2.00 -13.63 -30.96
C GLU A 179 2.81 -14.08 -29.72
N ARG A 180 4.12 -13.82 -29.71
CA ARG A 180 5.00 -14.21 -28.60
C ARG A 180 4.69 -13.42 -27.33
N PHE A 181 4.57 -12.11 -27.42
CA PHE A 181 4.32 -11.25 -26.26
C PHE A 181 2.92 -11.49 -25.69
N LEU A 182 1.91 -11.74 -26.53
CA LEU A 182 0.60 -12.16 -26.06
C LEU A 182 0.68 -13.47 -25.26
N LYS A 183 1.44 -14.45 -25.72
CA LYS A 183 1.65 -15.71 -24.96
C LYS A 183 2.29 -15.46 -23.59
N VAL A 184 3.26 -14.54 -23.49
CA VAL A 184 3.89 -14.16 -22.21
C VAL A 184 2.87 -13.52 -21.28
N ILE A 185 2.04 -12.59 -21.79
CA ILE A 185 0.96 -11.95 -21.02
C ILE A 185 0.03 -13.02 -20.46
N GLY A 186 -0.50 -13.94 -21.27
CA GLY A 186 -1.46 -14.93 -20.78
C GLY A 186 -0.89 -15.96 -19.82
N ASN A 187 0.36 -16.40 -20.03
CA ASN A 187 1.01 -17.29 -19.07
C ASN A 187 1.13 -16.62 -17.70
N THR A 188 1.50 -15.35 -17.68
CA THR A 188 1.68 -14.58 -16.44
C THR A 188 0.33 -14.24 -15.80
N SER A 189 -0.66 -13.82 -16.57
CA SER A 189 -2.03 -13.58 -16.10
C SER A 189 -2.66 -14.85 -15.54
N ARG A 190 -2.47 -16.01 -16.20
CA ARG A 190 -2.92 -17.31 -15.66
C ARG A 190 -2.27 -17.61 -14.32
N TYR A 191 -0.97 -17.39 -14.18
CA TYR A 191 -0.27 -17.55 -12.91
C TYR A 191 -0.87 -16.65 -11.81
N MET A 192 -1.06 -15.35 -12.09
CA MET A 192 -1.67 -14.40 -11.15
C MET A 192 -3.08 -14.82 -10.74
N TYR A 193 -3.91 -15.23 -11.70
CA TYR A 193 -5.25 -15.74 -11.46
C TYR A 193 -5.24 -16.95 -10.53
N GLU A 194 -4.37 -17.94 -10.76
CA GLU A 194 -4.27 -19.12 -9.91
C GLU A 194 -3.80 -18.76 -8.49
N LYS A 195 -2.85 -17.83 -8.37
CA LYS A 195 -2.36 -17.37 -7.07
C LYS A 195 -3.40 -16.58 -6.27
N SER A 196 -4.33 -15.91 -6.93
CA SER A 196 -5.40 -15.16 -6.25
C SER A 196 -6.27 -16.02 -5.31
N TYR A 197 -6.35 -17.34 -5.54
CA TYR A 197 -7.13 -18.24 -4.69
C TYR A 197 -6.40 -18.70 -3.42
N ILE A 198 -5.07 -18.58 -3.38
CA ILE A 198 -4.24 -19.17 -2.32
C ILE A 198 -3.35 -18.15 -1.60
N ARG A 199 -3.28 -16.90 -2.06
CA ARG A 199 -2.42 -15.85 -1.48
C ARG A 199 -3.22 -14.84 -0.69
N GLY A 200 -2.58 -14.25 0.33
CA GLY A 200 -3.17 -13.22 1.20
C GLY A 200 -3.84 -12.10 0.42
N TRP A 201 -3.18 -11.55 -0.62
CA TRP A 201 -3.72 -10.46 -1.43
C TRP A 201 -5.07 -10.78 -2.11
N GLY A 202 -5.42 -12.05 -2.29
CA GLY A 202 -6.73 -12.45 -2.83
C GLY A 202 -7.90 -12.30 -1.85
N PHE A 203 -7.63 -12.13 -0.55
CA PHE A 203 -8.66 -12.02 0.49
C PHE A 203 -8.32 -11.07 1.66
N GLN A 204 -7.15 -10.43 1.64
CA GLN A 204 -6.74 -9.34 2.52
C GLN A 204 -7.14 -8.00 1.88
N TYR A 205 -8.35 -7.55 2.17
CA TYR A 205 -8.94 -6.38 1.53
C TYR A 205 -8.20 -5.09 1.93
N LEU A 206 -8.18 -4.12 1.00
CA LEU A 206 -7.60 -2.78 1.16
C LEU A 206 -6.06 -2.70 1.31
N HIS A 207 -5.37 -3.81 1.59
CA HIS A 207 -3.91 -3.86 1.61
C HIS A 207 -3.31 -3.66 0.21
N ASN A 208 -2.25 -2.87 0.09
CA ASN A 208 -1.66 -2.41 -1.18
C ASN A 208 -1.30 -3.52 -2.20
N HIS A 209 -0.99 -4.75 -1.74
CA HIS A 209 -0.72 -5.87 -2.65
C HIS A 209 -1.96 -6.25 -3.47
N GLN A 210 -3.16 -6.14 -2.89
CA GLN A 210 -4.41 -6.55 -3.53
C GLN A 210 -4.72 -5.75 -4.80
N PRO A 211 -4.91 -4.41 -4.77
CA PRO A 211 -5.22 -3.64 -5.97
C PRO A 211 -4.08 -3.73 -6.99
N THR A 212 -2.83 -3.78 -6.55
CA THR A 212 -1.65 -3.92 -7.43
C THR A 212 -1.69 -5.20 -8.25
N ASN A 213 -1.94 -6.34 -7.59
CA ASN A 213 -2.01 -7.64 -8.26
C ASN A 213 -3.27 -7.79 -9.11
N CYS A 214 -4.41 -7.29 -8.62
CA CYS A 214 -5.70 -7.30 -9.32
C CYS A 214 -5.66 -6.50 -10.63
N VAL A 215 -5.07 -5.30 -10.62
CA VAL A 215 -4.97 -4.46 -11.82
C VAL A 215 -4.04 -5.07 -12.86
N ALA A 216 -2.91 -5.64 -12.46
CA ALA A 216 -2.04 -6.35 -13.40
C ALA A 216 -2.77 -7.51 -14.09
N LEU A 217 -3.55 -8.28 -13.33
CA LEU A 217 -4.40 -9.35 -13.88
C LEU A 217 -5.50 -8.78 -14.80
N LEU A 218 -6.15 -7.68 -14.42
CA LEU A 218 -7.17 -7.01 -15.22
C LEU A 218 -6.62 -6.53 -16.56
N THR A 219 -5.47 -5.85 -16.55
CA THR A 219 -4.82 -5.33 -17.76
C THR A 219 -4.46 -6.47 -18.71
N GLY A 220 -3.88 -7.56 -18.21
CA GLY A 220 -3.61 -8.75 -19.02
C GLY A 220 -4.90 -9.41 -19.55
N SER A 221 -5.97 -9.43 -18.74
CA SER A 221 -7.28 -9.93 -19.13
C SER A 221 -7.92 -9.11 -20.25
N LEU A 222 -7.87 -7.78 -20.18
CA LEU A 222 -8.40 -6.88 -21.22
C LEU A 222 -7.66 -7.05 -22.55
N VAL A 223 -6.33 -7.19 -22.52
CA VAL A 223 -5.53 -7.51 -23.71
C VAL A 223 -5.93 -8.87 -24.30
N TYR A 224 -6.16 -9.89 -23.46
CA TYR A 224 -6.62 -11.21 -23.91
C TYR A 224 -8.02 -11.17 -24.52
N MET A 225 -8.94 -10.46 -23.87
CA MET A 225 -10.31 -10.27 -24.31
C MET A 225 -10.35 -9.65 -25.72
N THR A 226 -9.58 -8.59 -25.94
CA THR A 226 -9.55 -7.87 -27.22
C THR A 226 -8.88 -8.65 -28.34
N GLN A 227 -8.00 -9.60 -28.00
CA GLN A 227 -7.42 -10.58 -28.92
C GLN A 227 -8.33 -11.82 -29.16
N GLY A 228 -9.50 -11.87 -28.54
CA GLY A 228 -10.50 -12.93 -28.73
C GLY A 228 -10.33 -14.18 -27.86
N TYR A 229 -9.47 -14.14 -26.84
CA TYR A 229 -9.29 -15.21 -25.84
C TYR A 229 -10.31 -15.07 -24.72
N LEU A 230 -11.60 -15.18 -25.07
CA LEU A 230 -12.72 -14.76 -24.24
C LEU A 230 -12.95 -15.64 -23.01
N GLN A 231 -12.66 -16.94 -23.08
CA GLN A 231 -12.92 -17.86 -21.97
C GLN A 231 -12.01 -17.59 -20.77
N GLU A 232 -10.69 -17.54 -20.98
CA GLU A 232 -9.75 -17.23 -19.89
C GLU A 232 -9.93 -15.80 -19.38
N ALA A 233 -10.06 -14.82 -20.29
CA ALA A 233 -10.27 -13.43 -19.90
C ALA A 233 -11.55 -13.24 -19.07
N TYR A 234 -12.63 -13.96 -19.38
CA TYR A 234 -13.86 -13.87 -18.60
C TYR A 234 -13.65 -14.31 -17.16
N LEU A 235 -12.97 -15.44 -16.94
CA LEU A 235 -12.66 -15.94 -15.60
C LEU A 235 -11.75 -14.99 -14.82
N TRP A 236 -10.71 -14.48 -15.47
CA TRP A 236 -9.75 -13.56 -14.84
C TRP A 236 -10.44 -12.25 -14.44
N THR A 237 -11.21 -11.66 -15.34
CA THR A 237 -11.99 -10.45 -15.07
C THR A 237 -12.97 -10.67 -13.93
N LYS A 238 -13.76 -11.76 -13.95
CA LYS A 238 -14.73 -12.04 -12.88
C LYS A 238 -14.07 -12.18 -11.51
N GLN A 239 -12.90 -12.83 -11.45
CA GLN A 239 -12.15 -12.98 -10.21
C GLN A 239 -11.62 -11.64 -9.70
N VAL A 240 -11.04 -10.80 -10.57
CA VAL A 240 -10.60 -9.46 -10.21
C VAL A 240 -11.75 -8.64 -9.64
N LEU A 241 -12.88 -8.56 -10.35
CA LEU A 241 -14.03 -7.77 -9.91
C LEU A 241 -14.60 -8.33 -8.60
N SER A 242 -14.66 -9.65 -8.41
CA SER A 242 -15.14 -10.23 -7.15
C SER A 242 -14.29 -9.84 -5.94
N ILE A 243 -12.99 -9.62 -6.14
CA ILE A 243 -12.08 -9.18 -5.08
C ILE A 243 -12.21 -7.66 -4.88
N MET A 244 -12.08 -6.89 -5.96
CA MET A 244 -12.01 -5.44 -5.91
C MET A 244 -13.35 -4.80 -5.54
N GLU A 245 -14.48 -5.32 -6.00
CA GLU A 245 -15.80 -4.79 -5.66
C GLU A 245 -16.15 -4.98 -4.19
N LYS A 246 -15.68 -6.07 -3.56
CA LYS A 246 -15.79 -6.22 -2.09
C LYS A 246 -14.98 -5.16 -1.39
N SER A 247 -13.76 -4.91 -1.84
CA SER A 247 -12.93 -3.83 -1.30
C SER A 247 -13.57 -2.46 -1.47
N MET A 248 -14.17 -2.18 -2.63
CA MET A 248 -14.93 -0.94 -2.84
C MET A 248 -16.07 -0.80 -1.84
N VAL A 249 -16.84 -1.87 -1.56
CA VAL A 249 -17.88 -1.81 -0.54
C VAL A 249 -17.31 -1.56 0.86
N LEU A 250 -16.27 -2.30 1.26
CA LEU A 250 -15.63 -2.14 2.59
C LEU A 250 -15.01 -0.75 2.77
N LEU A 251 -14.54 -0.13 1.68
CA LEU A 251 -13.94 1.21 1.69
C LEU A 251 -14.96 2.31 1.98
N GLN A 252 -16.27 2.04 1.87
CA GLN A 252 -17.32 3.01 2.24
C GLN A 252 -17.31 3.33 3.74
N ASP A 253 -16.86 2.38 4.58
CA ASP A 253 -16.73 2.58 6.03
C ASP A 253 -15.58 3.55 6.38
N VAL A 254 -14.66 3.83 5.45
CA VAL A 254 -13.56 4.79 5.62
C VAL A 254 -14.04 6.18 5.20
N THR A 255 -14.47 6.97 6.19
CA THR A 255 -15.21 8.23 5.96
C THR A 255 -14.34 9.46 5.75
N ASP A 256 -13.04 9.40 6.02
CA ASP A 256 -12.12 10.55 5.96
C ASP A 256 -11.20 10.55 4.74
N GLY A 257 -11.42 9.62 3.80
CA GLY A 257 -10.61 9.49 2.58
C GLY A 257 -9.20 8.94 2.81
N SER A 258 -8.85 8.55 4.03
CA SER A 258 -7.51 8.05 4.38
C SER A 258 -7.29 6.59 3.97
N LEU A 259 -6.06 6.11 4.17
CA LEU A 259 -5.70 4.70 4.11
C LEU A 259 -4.77 4.38 5.29
N TYR A 260 -5.07 3.30 6.02
CA TYR A 260 -4.40 2.96 7.28
C TYR A 260 -2.89 2.72 7.14
N GLU A 261 -2.41 2.29 5.97
CA GLU A 261 -1.00 2.05 5.67
C GLU A 261 -0.16 3.32 5.53
N GLY A 262 -0.77 4.51 5.70
CA GLY A 262 -0.11 5.79 5.60
C GLY A 262 0.03 6.31 4.18
N VAL A 263 0.61 7.50 4.03
CA VAL A 263 0.55 8.26 2.76
C VAL A 263 1.37 7.57 1.65
N ALA A 264 2.56 7.06 1.96
CA ALA A 264 3.42 6.42 0.97
C ALA A 264 2.77 5.15 0.39
N TYR A 265 2.37 4.20 1.24
CA TYR A 265 1.63 3.01 0.78
C TYR A 265 0.23 3.34 0.27
N GLY A 266 -0.41 4.40 0.80
CA GLY A 266 -1.66 4.92 0.28
C GLY A 266 -1.56 5.29 -1.21
N THR A 267 -0.49 5.99 -1.62
CA THR A 267 -0.24 6.27 -3.05
C THR A 267 0.05 5.02 -3.88
N TYR A 268 0.56 3.96 -3.26
CA TYR A 268 0.78 2.69 -3.92
C TYR A 268 -0.56 1.98 -4.20
N THR A 269 -1.45 1.97 -3.21
CA THR A 269 -2.83 1.49 -3.32
C THR A 269 -3.59 2.29 -4.38
N THR A 270 -3.56 3.62 -4.32
CA THR A 270 -4.38 4.47 -5.21
C THR A 270 -3.88 4.54 -6.64
N ARG A 271 -2.57 4.32 -6.90
CA ARG A 271 -2.06 4.09 -8.26
C ARG A 271 -2.88 3.01 -8.97
N SER A 272 -3.09 1.88 -8.30
CA SER A 272 -3.79 0.73 -8.86
C SER A 272 -5.31 0.91 -8.75
N LEU A 273 -5.82 1.39 -7.62
CA LEU A 273 -7.26 1.59 -7.43
C LEU A 273 -7.86 2.56 -8.46
N PHE A 274 -7.16 3.63 -8.82
CA PHE A 274 -7.65 4.60 -9.82
C PHE A 274 -7.60 4.03 -11.24
N GLN A 275 -6.58 3.21 -11.55
CA GLN A 275 -6.58 2.44 -12.80
C GLN A 275 -7.76 1.47 -12.85
N TYR A 276 -8.06 0.78 -11.74
CA TYR A 276 -9.22 -0.09 -11.65
C TYR A 276 -10.51 0.67 -11.96
N MET A 277 -10.79 1.76 -11.23
CA MET A 277 -11.99 2.61 -11.42
C MET A 277 -12.14 3.08 -12.88
N PHE A 278 -11.05 3.58 -13.47
CA PHE A 278 -11.04 4.02 -14.87
C PHE A 278 -11.35 2.87 -15.83
N LEU A 279 -10.62 1.75 -15.72
CA LEU A 279 -10.70 0.64 -16.65
C LEU A 279 -12.04 -0.09 -16.56
N VAL A 280 -12.58 -0.30 -15.36
CA VAL A 280 -13.89 -0.98 -15.22
C VAL A 280 -15.06 -0.10 -15.67
N GLN A 281 -14.96 1.22 -15.51
CA GLN A 281 -15.94 2.13 -16.09
C GLN A 281 -15.86 2.09 -17.63
N ARG A 282 -14.67 2.30 -18.20
CA ARG A 282 -14.46 2.30 -19.66
C ARG A 282 -14.87 0.99 -20.33
N HIS A 283 -14.55 -0.16 -19.73
CA HIS A 283 -14.74 -1.47 -20.36
C HIS A 283 -16.00 -2.22 -19.95
N PHE A 284 -16.58 -1.92 -18.78
CA PHE A 284 -17.72 -2.65 -18.24
C PHE A 284 -18.83 -1.73 -17.72
N SER A 285 -18.73 -0.40 -17.83
CA SER A 285 -19.72 0.54 -17.29
C SER A 285 -19.97 0.34 -15.80
N ILE A 286 -18.91 0.07 -15.04
CA ILE A 286 -18.95 -0.02 -13.58
C ILE A 286 -18.30 1.26 -13.03
N GLY A 287 -19.15 2.20 -12.61
CA GLY A 287 -18.76 3.51 -12.12
C GLY A 287 -18.55 3.54 -10.59
N HIS A 288 -17.53 4.30 -10.15
CA HIS A 288 -17.16 4.47 -8.73
C HIS A 288 -16.82 5.93 -8.39
N PHE A 289 -17.20 6.88 -9.24
CA PHE A 289 -16.72 8.27 -9.16
C PHE A 289 -17.49 9.14 -8.15
N ASP A 290 -18.61 8.64 -7.64
CA ASP A 290 -19.40 9.18 -6.54
C ASP A 290 -19.10 8.50 -5.19
N HIS A 291 -18.10 7.61 -5.14
CA HIS A 291 -17.80 6.83 -3.96
C HIS A 291 -17.39 7.73 -2.77
N PRO A 292 -17.99 7.57 -1.57
CA PRO A 292 -17.83 8.52 -0.46
C PRO A 292 -16.37 8.71 -0.03
N TRP A 293 -15.60 7.62 0.06
CA TRP A 293 -14.16 7.71 0.33
C TRP A 293 -13.39 8.49 -0.74
N LEU A 294 -13.76 8.34 -2.03
CA LEU A 294 -13.06 9.00 -3.13
C LEU A 294 -13.28 10.52 -3.07
N LEU A 295 -14.50 10.95 -2.72
CA LEU A 295 -14.85 12.36 -2.51
C LEU A 295 -14.00 13.03 -1.41
N GLN A 296 -13.53 12.25 -0.43
CA GLN A 296 -12.69 12.74 0.67
C GLN A 296 -11.19 12.57 0.42
N HIS A 297 -10.78 11.77 -0.58
CA HIS A 297 -9.38 11.37 -0.74
C HIS A 297 -8.42 12.54 -1.03
N PHE A 298 -8.90 13.66 -1.59
CA PHE A 298 -8.08 14.86 -1.73
C PHE A 298 -7.58 15.38 -0.39
N ALA A 299 -8.39 15.28 0.68
CA ALA A 299 -7.99 15.69 2.02
C ALA A 299 -6.79 14.88 2.52
N PHE A 300 -6.74 13.57 2.23
CA PHE A 300 -5.60 12.73 2.61
C PHE A 300 -4.29 13.18 1.95
N MET A 301 -4.33 13.61 0.70
CA MET A 301 -3.15 14.12 -0.02
C MET A 301 -2.77 15.54 0.39
N TYR A 302 -3.75 16.42 0.56
CA TYR A 302 -3.54 17.83 0.87
C TYR A 302 -3.18 18.07 2.33
N LYS A 303 -3.86 17.41 3.26
CA LYS A 303 -3.72 17.68 4.70
C LYS A 303 -2.56 16.94 5.37
N THR A 304 -1.87 16.05 4.66
CA THR A 304 -0.69 15.32 5.17
C THR A 304 0.64 15.86 4.65
N LEU A 305 0.60 16.90 3.81
CA LEU A 305 1.77 17.51 3.19
C LEU A 305 2.40 18.56 4.13
N LEU A 306 3.71 18.48 4.34
CA LEU A 306 4.45 19.45 5.13
C LEU A 306 4.68 20.75 4.32
N PRO A 307 4.96 21.88 5.01
CA PRO A 307 5.33 23.12 4.36
C PRO A 307 6.48 22.95 3.36
N GLY A 308 6.34 23.55 2.19
CA GLY A 308 7.31 23.42 1.08
C GLY A 308 7.04 22.27 0.11
N PHE A 309 5.94 21.50 0.29
CA PHE A 309 5.42 20.55 -0.70
C PHE A 309 6.37 19.38 -1.06
N GLN A 310 7.36 19.09 -0.22
CA GLN A 310 8.38 18.06 -0.47
C GLN A 310 8.20 16.76 0.32
N ARG A 311 7.64 16.86 1.53
CA ARG A 311 7.55 15.77 2.50
C ARG A 311 6.12 15.57 2.97
N THR A 312 5.78 14.34 3.29
CA THR A 312 4.50 14.02 3.95
C THR A 312 4.73 13.72 5.43
N VAL A 313 3.66 13.53 6.17
CA VAL A 313 3.69 13.18 7.60
C VAL A 313 4.51 11.90 7.90
N ALA A 314 4.68 11.02 6.92
CA ALA A 314 5.52 9.81 6.96
C ALA A 314 5.23 8.81 8.10
N ILE A 315 3.97 8.76 8.55
CA ILE A 315 3.44 7.73 9.48
C ILE A 315 3.45 6.35 8.80
N ALA A 316 3.65 5.29 9.60
CA ALA A 316 3.77 3.89 9.18
C ALA A 316 5.02 3.63 8.31
N ASP A 317 5.11 2.46 7.68
CA ASP A 317 6.21 2.17 6.74
C ASP A 317 6.16 3.15 5.55
N SER A 318 7.03 4.16 5.59
CA SER A 318 6.97 5.27 4.64
C SER A 318 8.35 5.60 4.07
N ASN A 319 8.36 6.21 2.89
CA ASN A 319 9.46 7.09 2.50
C ASN A 319 9.23 8.51 3.05
N TYR A 320 10.00 9.50 2.60
CA TYR A 320 9.81 10.89 3.01
C TYR A 320 8.50 11.51 2.48
N ASN A 321 7.85 10.91 1.48
CA ASN A 321 6.70 11.49 0.80
C ASN A 321 5.69 10.47 0.25
N TRP A 322 5.88 10.00 -0.99
CA TRP A 322 4.97 9.11 -1.73
C TRP A 322 5.77 8.05 -2.47
N PHE A 323 5.28 6.80 -2.55
CA PHE A 323 5.93 5.79 -3.38
C PHE A 323 5.66 5.99 -4.87
N TYR A 324 4.43 6.39 -5.23
CA TYR A 324 4.01 6.51 -6.63
C TYR A 324 3.23 7.81 -6.88
N GLY A 325 3.55 8.53 -7.97
CA GLY A 325 3.02 9.88 -8.21
C GLY A 325 3.46 10.84 -7.10
N PRO A 326 2.57 11.70 -6.57
CA PRO A 326 1.13 11.56 -6.59
C PRO A 326 0.40 12.40 -7.65
N GLU A 327 1.12 13.06 -8.55
CA GLU A 327 0.54 13.98 -9.54
C GLU A 327 -0.51 13.26 -10.39
N SER A 328 -0.26 12.01 -10.79
CA SER A 328 -1.23 11.19 -11.52
C SER A 328 -2.55 11.00 -10.76
N GLN A 329 -2.49 10.78 -9.45
CA GLN A 329 -3.66 10.61 -8.60
C GLN A 329 -4.40 11.93 -8.39
N LEU A 330 -3.67 13.04 -8.28
CA LEU A 330 -4.25 14.37 -8.09
C LEU A 330 -4.99 14.87 -9.33
N VAL A 331 -4.40 14.72 -10.53
CA VAL A 331 -5.08 15.11 -11.77
C VAL A 331 -6.27 14.18 -12.08
N PHE A 332 -6.20 12.91 -11.67
CA PHE A 332 -7.34 11.98 -11.72
C PHE A 332 -8.51 12.46 -10.85
N LEU A 333 -8.23 12.83 -9.59
CA LEU A 333 -9.24 13.39 -8.69
C LEU A 333 -9.83 14.69 -9.26
N ASP A 334 -9.01 15.55 -9.86
CA ASP A 334 -9.52 16.80 -10.42
C ASP A 334 -10.42 16.53 -11.63
N ARG A 335 -9.97 15.71 -12.58
CA ARG A 335 -10.73 15.44 -13.81
C ARG A 335 -12.05 14.72 -13.54
N TYR A 336 -12.06 13.72 -12.65
CA TYR A 336 -13.19 12.81 -12.52
C TYR A 336 -14.02 13.01 -11.26
N VAL A 337 -13.57 13.85 -10.31
CA VAL A 337 -14.22 13.99 -9.00
C VAL A 337 -14.47 15.46 -8.65
N MET A 338 -13.41 16.24 -8.44
CA MET A 338 -13.52 17.59 -7.87
C MET A 338 -13.85 18.67 -8.91
N ARG A 339 -13.30 18.53 -10.12
CA ARG A 339 -13.51 19.37 -11.29
C ARG A 339 -13.39 20.88 -11.02
N ASN A 340 -12.43 21.26 -10.19
CA ASN A 340 -12.32 22.63 -9.69
C ASN A 340 -10.91 23.25 -9.84
N GLY A 341 -9.92 22.48 -10.29
CA GLY A 341 -8.55 22.92 -10.51
C GLY A 341 -7.60 22.71 -9.32
N SER A 342 -8.10 22.24 -8.17
CA SER A 342 -7.29 22.06 -6.95
C SER A 342 -6.36 20.86 -7.01
N GLY A 343 -6.74 19.80 -7.72
CA GLY A 343 -5.89 18.64 -7.92
C GLY A 343 -4.73 18.97 -8.85
N ASN A 344 -5.03 19.64 -9.97
CA ASN A 344 -4.03 20.15 -10.92
C ASN A 344 -3.05 21.11 -10.23
N TRP A 345 -3.57 22.06 -9.45
CA TRP A 345 -2.73 23.00 -8.69
C TRP A 345 -1.79 22.32 -7.71
N LEU A 346 -2.27 21.31 -6.96
CA LEU A 346 -1.42 20.61 -6.00
C LEU A 346 -0.37 19.74 -6.71
N ALA A 347 -0.75 19.12 -7.83
CA ALA A 347 0.18 18.37 -8.67
C ALA A 347 1.32 19.26 -9.19
N ASP A 348 1.00 20.46 -9.69
CA ASP A 348 1.97 21.43 -10.18
C ASP A 348 2.93 21.87 -9.06
N LEU A 349 2.41 22.20 -7.87
CA LEU A 349 3.25 22.60 -6.74
C LEU A 349 4.17 21.48 -6.27
N ILE A 350 3.67 20.25 -6.15
CA ILE A 350 4.50 19.10 -5.79
C ILE A 350 5.59 18.90 -6.83
N HIS A 351 5.23 18.93 -8.12
CA HIS A 351 6.18 18.77 -9.20
C HIS A 351 7.30 19.81 -9.13
N GLN A 352 6.95 21.09 -9.01
CA GLN A 352 7.89 22.21 -8.95
C GLN A 352 8.86 22.12 -7.76
N ASN A 353 8.43 21.49 -6.67
CA ASN A 353 9.20 21.40 -5.43
C ASN A 353 9.90 20.05 -5.24
N ARG A 354 9.78 19.09 -6.17
CA ARG A 354 10.43 17.78 -6.04
C ARG A 354 11.94 17.88 -5.76
N VAL A 355 12.40 17.07 -4.81
CA VAL A 355 13.83 16.95 -4.48
C VAL A 355 14.57 16.19 -5.60
N LEU A 356 15.55 16.84 -6.20
CA LEU A 356 16.37 16.26 -7.28
C LEU A 356 17.46 15.31 -6.75
N GLU A 357 18.08 15.65 -5.61
CA GLU A 357 19.14 14.86 -4.97
C GLU A 357 18.99 14.91 -3.43
N GLY A 358 19.22 13.77 -2.77
CA GLY A 358 19.20 13.67 -1.31
C GLY A 358 17.88 13.17 -0.70
N PRO A 359 17.67 13.37 0.61
CA PRO A 359 16.46 12.92 1.31
C PRO A 359 15.16 13.40 0.66
N GLY A 360 14.30 12.46 0.28
CA GLY A 360 13.04 12.74 -0.42
C GLY A 360 13.11 12.63 -1.94
N GLN A 361 14.28 12.37 -2.52
CA GLN A 361 14.40 12.00 -3.93
C GLN A 361 13.61 10.71 -4.21
N ALA A 362 12.79 10.74 -5.27
CA ALA A 362 12.03 9.57 -5.69
C ALA A 362 12.95 8.42 -6.12
N GLY A 363 12.64 7.20 -5.67
CA GLY A 363 13.44 6.02 -5.99
C GLY A 363 13.52 5.76 -7.50
N LYS A 364 14.70 5.33 -7.98
CA LYS A 364 14.94 5.04 -9.41
C LYS A 364 13.89 4.08 -10.02
N GLY A 365 13.40 3.12 -9.21
CA GLY A 365 12.41 2.14 -9.65
C GLY A 365 10.97 2.66 -9.74
N GLN A 366 10.68 3.84 -9.17
CA GLN A 366 9.31 4.30 -8.93
C GLN A 366 9.01 5.64 -9.63
N ARG A 367 10.02 6.52 -9.73
CA ARG A 367 9.90 7.92 -10.16
C ARG A 367 9.19 8.18 -11.49
N TRP A 368 9.19 7.22 -12.42
CA TRP A 368 8.58 7.37 -13.74
C TRP A 368 7.32 6.53 -13.95
N CYS A 369 6.94 5.73 -12.96
CA CYS A 369 5.90 4.71 -13.11
C CYS A 369 4.55 5.27 -13.55
N THR A 370 4.16 6.45 -13.07
CA THR A 370 2.82 7.02 -13.28
C THR A 370 2.77 8.16 -14.28
N LEU A 371 3.88 8.48 -14.96
CA LEU A 371 3.93 9.61 -15.91
C LEU A 371 2.95 9.43 -17.08
N HIS A 372 2.75 8.19 -17.53
CA HIS A 372 1.82 7.90 -18.61
C HIS A 372 0.35 8.11 -18.19
N THR A 373 -0.06 7.66 -17.00
CA THR A 373 -1.42 7.89 -16.49
C THR A 373 -1.66 9.35 -16.10
N GLU A 374 -0.65 10.04 -15.58
CA GLU A 374 -0.74 11.49 -15.32
C GLU A 374 -1.05 12.27 -16.61
N PHE A 375 -0.31 11.98 -17.69
CA PHE A 375 -0.56 12.59 -19.00
C PHE A 375 -1.98 12.28 -19.51
N LEU A 376 -2.46 11.05 -19.34
CA LEU A 376 -3.76 10.64 -19.85
C LEU A 376 -4.95 11.21 -19.05
N TRP A 377 -4.77 11.41 -17.75
CA TRP A 377 -5.84 11.84 -16.85
C TRP A 377 -5.85 13.33 -16.58
N TYR A 378 -4.84 14.09 -17.01
CA TYR A 378 -4.88 15.53 -16.93
C TYR A 378 -6.03 16.11 -17.77
N ASP A 379 -6.72 17.10 -17.22
CA ASP A 379 -7.72 17.89 -17.95
C ASP A 379 -7.25 19.35 -18.01
N PRO A 380 -6.79 19.83 -19.18
CA PRO A 380 -6.29 21.19 -19.34
C PRO A 380 -7.40 22.26 -19.32
N SER A 381 -8.67 21.87 -19.36
CA SER A 381 -9.79 22.82 -19.21
C SER A 381 -9.96 23.28 -17.76
N LEU A 382 -9.44 22.50 -16.80
CA LEU A 382 -9.45 22.81 -15.38
C LEU A 382 -8.21 23.63 -15.01
N ASN A 383 -8.37 24.95 -15.03
CA ASN A 383 -7.30 25.87 -14.64
C ASN A 383 -6.83 25.59 -13.20
N PRO A 384 -5.50 25.41 -12.95
CA PRO A 384 -4.96 25.21 -11.61
C PRO A 384 -5.39 26.32 -10.65
N ARG A 385 -6.06 25.94 -9.56
CA ARG A 385 -6.54 26.87 -8.52
C ARG A 385 -6.31 26.30 -7.13
N PRO A 386 -5.74 27.05 -6.19
CA PRO A 386 -5.60 26.58 -4.81
C PRO A 386 -6.97 26.35 -4.16
N PRO A 387 -7.09 25.40 -3.22
CA PRO A 387 -8.22 25.31 -2.31
C PRO A 387 -8.44 26.64 -1.58
N ALA A 388 -9.70 26.92 -1.20
CA ALA A 388 -10.07 28.19 -0.59
C ALA A 388 -9.36 28.50 0.74
N ASP A 389 -8.87 27.47 1.43
CA ASP A 389 -8.16 27.58 2.72
C ASP A 389 -6.63 27.63 2.58
N PHE A 390 -6.09 27.60 1.36
CA PHE A 390 -4.65 27.64 1.11
C PHE A 390 -3.99 28.89 1.71
N GLY A 391 -2.81 28.72 2.29
CA GLY A 391 -2.08 29.79 2.97
C GLY A 391 -2.55 30.08 4.40
N THR A 392 -3.57 29.38 4.89
CA THR A 392 -4.00 29.45 6.29
C THR A 392 -3.71 28.14 7.02
N SER A 393 -3.11 28.22 8.20
CA SER A 393 -2.90 27.03 9.03
C SER A 393 -4.24 26.52 9.56
N GLN A 394 -4.67 25.35 9.10
CA GLN A 394 -5.92 24.71 9.51
C GLN A 394 -5.64 23.41 10.25
N LEU A 395 -6.46 23.11 11.26
CA LEU A 395 -6.51 21.80 11.90
C LEU A 395 -7.40 20.85 11.08
N HIS A 396 -6.94 19.63 10.86
CA HIS A 396 -7.73 18.56 10.25
C HIS A 396 -7.59 17.26 11.06
N PHE A 397 -8.69 16.54 11.22
CA PHE A 397 -8.73 15.25 11.92
C PHE A 397 -9.29 14.18 11.00
N PHE A 398 -8.45 13.17 10.74
CA PHE A 398 -8.80 11.92 10.08
C PHE A 398 -9.37 10.98 11.14
N ASP A 399 -10.68 10.89 11.22
CA ASP A 399 -11.39 10.17 12.28
C ASP A 399 -11.32 8.65 12.13
N ASP A 400 -11.18 8.14 10.92
CA ASP A 400 -10.92 6.73 10.66
C ASP A 400 -9.46 6.39 10.96
N TRP A 401 -8.52 7.17 10.43
CA TRP A 401 -7.09 6.92 10.62
C TRP A 401 -6.62 7.16 12.06
N GLY A 402 -7.30 8.04 12.79
CA GLY A 402 -6.91 8.50 14.12
C GLY A 402 -5.72 9.47 14.10
N VAL A 403 -5.63 10.30 13.06
CA VAL A 403 -4.53 11.24 12.84
C VAL A 403 -5.03 12.68 12.80
N VAL A 404 -4.40 13.55 13.59
CA VAL A 404 -4.61 15.00 13.55
C VAL A 404 -3.43 15.64 12.85
N THR A 405 -3.70 16.61 11.98
CA THR A 405 -2.69 17.46 11.32
C THR A 405 -3.05 18.93 11.48
N TYR A 406 -2.04 19.79 11.52
CA TYR A 406 -2.19 21.24 11.55
C TYR A 406 -1.14 21.90 10.67
N GLY A 407 -1.54 22.91 9.90
CA GLY A 407 -0.62 23.71 9.08
C GLY A 407 -0.02 22.97 7.89
N SER A 408 -0.81 22.06 7.29
CA SER A 408 -0.45 21.33 6.08
C SER A 408 -0.50 22.19 4.82
N ALA A 409 0.27 21.78 3.81
CA ALA A 409 0.30 22.38 2.48
C ALA A 409 0.52 23.90 2.46
N LEU A 410 1.37 24.40 3.37
CA LEU A 410 1.81 25.80 3.38
C LEU A 410 3.09 25.99 2.57
N PRO A 411 3.40 27.20 2.09
CA PRO A 411 4.76 27.55 1.68
C PRO A 411 5.75 27.34 2.84
N ALA A 412 7.00 27.00 2.55
CA ALA A 412 8.04 26.99 3.58
C ALA A 412 8.42 28.45 3.93
N ASP A 413 8.04 28.90 5.12
CA ASP A 413 8.33 30.25 5.61
C ASP A 413 8.37 30.27 7.16
N THR A 414 8.85 31.37 7.72
CA THR A 414 8.82 31.65 9.15
C THR A 414 7.39 31.60 9.67
N ASN A 415 7.18 30.93 10.81
CA ASN A 415 5.89 30.68 11.43
C ASN A 415 4.90 29.82 10.62
N HIS A 416 5.27 29.30 9.45
CA HIS A 416 4.50 28.25 8.78
C HIS A 416 4.86 26.91 9.39
N THR A 417 4.07 26.48 10.35
CA THR A 417 4.39 25.32 11.19
C THR A 417 3.48 24.15 10.88
N PHE A 418 4.08 22.97 10.78
CA PHE A 418 3.35 21.71 10.74
C PHE A 418 3.42 20.97 12.06
N LEU A 419 2.29 20.39 12.46
CA LEU A 419 2.16 19.52 13.62
C LEU A 419 1.28 18.33 13.23
N SER A 420 1.69 17.11 13.59
CA SER A 420 0.82 15.93 13.50
C SER A 420 0.77 15.17 14.82
N PHE A 421 -0.31 14.41 15.02
CA PHE A 421 -0.48 13.50 16.16
C PHE A 421 -1.27 12.27 15.73
N LYS A 422 -0.83 11.07 16.10
CA LYS A 422 -1.58 9.82 15.84
C LYS A 422 -1.93 9.12 17.14
N SER A 423 -3.19 8.75 17.29
CA SER A 423 -3.67 7.84 18.32
C SER A 423 -5.02 7.27 17.86
N GLY A 424 -4.99 6.10 17.24
CA GLY A 424 -6.12 5.50 16.54
C GLY A 424 -6.20 3.99 16.70
N LYS A 425 -7.25 3.41 16.14
CA LYS A 425 -7.44 1.96 16.10
C LYS A 425 -6.50 1.33 15.06
N LEU A 426 -5.98 0.14 15.38
CA LEU A 426 -5.22 -0.66 14.43
C LEU A 426 -6.05 -0.94 13.16
N GLY A 427 -5.48 -0.72 11.99
CA GLY A 427 -6.15 -0.82 10.69
C GLY A 427 -7.05 0.37 10.34
N GLY A 428 -7.10 1.40 11.17
CA GLY A 428 -8.14 2.44 11.09
C GLY A 428 -9.46 1.96 11.69
N ARG A 429 -10.35 2.90 12.01
CA ARG A 429 -11.63 2.63 12.68
C ARG A 429 -12.48 1.65 11.87
N ALA A 430 -12.58 1.81 10.55
CA ALA A 430 -13.38 0.96 9.68
C ALA A 430 -12.98 -0.52 9.81
N ILE A 431 -11.72 -0.84 9.54
CA ILE A 431 -11.21 -2.22 9.59
C ILE A 431 -11.37 -2.78 11.00
N PHE A 432 -10.98 -2.01 12.01
CA PHE A 432 -11.09 -2.44 13.41
C PHE A 432 -12.54 -2.77 13.78
N ASP A 433 -13.49 -1.88 13.50
CA ASP A 433 -14.90 -2.08 13.84
C ASP A 433 -15.52 -3.21 13.01
N ILE A 434 -15.14 -3.37 11.73
CA ILE A 434 -15.57 -4.51 10.90
C ILE A 434 -15.14 -5.83 11.54
N VAL A 435 -13.89 -5.94 11.98
CA VAL A 435 -13.36 -7.15 12.62
C VAL A 435 -14.03 -7.40 13.98
N HIS A 436 -14.06 -6.39 14.85
CA HIS A 436 -14.49 -6.57 16.25
C HIS A 436 -16.00 -6.62 16.42
N ARG A 437 -16.77 -6.02 15.51
CA ARG A 437 -18.24 -6.11 15.47
C ARG A 437 -18.75 -7.19 14.54
N ASN A 438 -17.84 -7.91 13.87
CA ASN A 438 -18.16 -8.99 12.94
C ASN A 438 -19.13 -8.52 11.83
N LYS A 439 -18.81 -7.38 11.21
CA LYS A 439 -19.52 -6.85 10.02
C LYS A 439 -19.16 -7.66 8.78
N TYR A 440 -20.00 -7.61 7.74
CA TYR A 440 -19.77 -8.24 6.44
C TYR A 440 -19.47 -9.75 6.53
N LYS A 441 -20.28 -10.46 7.32
CA LYS A 441 -20.05 -11.85 7.78
C LYS A 441 -19.86 -12.86 6.66
N ASP A 442 -20.39 -12.61 5.47
CA ASP A 442 -20.20 -13.50 4.32
C ASP A 442 -18.77 -13.46 3.77
N TRP A 443 -18.03 -12.37 4.01
CA TRP A 443 -16.70 -12.15 3.45
C TRP A 443 -15.60 -12.15 4.51
N ILE A 444 -15.88 -11.60 5.70
CA ILE A 444 -14.89 -11.31 6.73
C ILE A 444 -14.90 -12.37 7.82
N LYS A 445 -13.71 -12.91 8.13
CA LYS A 445 -13.42 -13.89 9.19
C LYS A 445 -12.30 -13.35 10.08
N GLY A 446 -12.56 -12.19 10.68
CA GLY A 446 -11.62 -11.47 11.53
C GLY A 446 -10.39 -10.94 10.78
N TRP A 447 -9.28 -10.77 11.49
CA TRP A 447 -8.00 -10.24 10.96
C TRP A 447 -7.38 -11.05 9.82
N ARG A 448 -7.87 -12.26 9.53
CA ARG A 448 -7.42 -13.03 8.35
C ARG A 448 -7.65 -12.26 7.05
N ASN A 449 -8.67 -11.41 7.00
CA ASN A 449 -9.08 -10.68 5.81
C ASN A 449 -8.52 -9.26 5.70
N PHE A 450 -7.58 -8.88 6.56
CA PHE A 450 -6.89 -7.59 6.52
C PHE A 450 -5.40 -7.78 6.84
N ASN A 451 -4.57 -6.77 6.55
CA ASN A 451 -3.14 -6.84 6.82
C ASN A 451 -2.60 -5.51 7.36
N ALA A 452 -2.54 -5.37 8.69
CA ALA A 452 -1.97 -4.20 9.36
C ALA A 452 -0.45 -4.28 9.55
N GLY A 453 0.25 -5.06 8.73
CA GLY A 453 1.67 -5.31 8.90
C GLY A 453 2.56 -4.08 8.70
N HIS A 454 2.16 -3.14 7.83
CA HIS A 454 2.90 -1.92 7.52
C HIS A 454 2.71 -0.80 8.56
N GLU A 455 1.73 -0.93 9.46
CA GLU A 455 1.61 -0.01 10.59
C GLU A 455 2.76 -0.15 11.58
N HIS A 456 2.93 0.85 12.44
CA HIS A 456 3.95 0.90 13.48
C HIS A 456 3.33 0.84 14.88
N PRO A 457 4.10 0.41 15.90
CA PRO A 457 3.70 0.54 17.30
C PRO A 457 3.85 2.00 17.78
N ASP A 458 3.04 2.88 17.21
CA ASP A 458 3.22 4.35 17.18
C ASP A 458 2.09 5.13 17.85
N GLN A 459 1.20 4.48 18.61
CA GLN A 459 0.06 5.18 19.22
C GLN A 459 0.54 6.25 20.21
N ASN A 460 -0.07 7.44 20.16
CA ASN A 460 0.38 8.69 20.78
C ASN A 460 1.70 9.28 20.20
N THR A 461 2.14 8.90 18.99
CA THR A 461 3.24 9.60 18.29
C THR A 461 2.81 11.00 17.81
N PHE A 462 3.80 11.85 17.57
CA PHE A 462 3.59 13.19 17.01
C PHE A 462 4.81 13.61 16.17
N THR A 463 4.61 14.53 15.23
CA THR A 463 5.71 15.20 14.51
C THR A 463 5.56 16.71 14.61
N PHE A 464 6.67 17.44 14.53
CA PHE A 464 6.69 18.89 14.65
C PHE A 464 7.73 19.50 13.72
N ALA A 465 7.28 20.34 12.79
CA ALA A 465 8.12 21.07 11.85
C ALA A 465 7.86 22.59 11.93
N PRO A 466 8.39 23.28 12.96
CA PRO A 466 8.29 24.73 13.08
C PRO A 466 9.01 25.45 11.95
N ASN A 467 8.36 26.47 11.36
CA ASN A 467 8.84 27.18 10.16
C ASN A 467 9.04 26.26 8.93
N GLY A 468 8.35 25.12 8.89
CA GLY A 468 8.53 24.10 7.85
C GLY A 468 9.80 23.26 7.99
N VAL A 469 10.62 23.49 9.02
CA VAL A 469 11.87 22.75 9.25
C VAL A 469 11.58 21.50 10.10
N PRO A 470 11.83 20.28 9.60
CA PRO A 470 11.54 19.05 10.35
C PRO A 470 12.38 18.94 11.63
N PHE A 471 11.76 19.18 12.80
CA PHE A 471 12.44 19.12 14.09
C PHE A 471 12.24 17.76 14.76
N ILE A 472 10.98 17.39 15.04
CA ILE A 472 10.60 16.06 15.49
C ILE A 472 9.93 15.34 14.32
N THR A 473 10.51 14.24 13.87
CA THR A 473 10.10 13.54 12.63
C THR A 473 9.71 12.10 12.91
N GLU A 474 8.98 11.48 11.98
CA GLU A 474 8.89 10.02 11.93
C GLU A 474 10.20 9.40 11.45
N ALA A 475 10.41 8.12 11.78
CA ALA A 475 11.64 7.37 11.49
C ALA A 475 11.61 6.60 10.15
N LEU A 476 10.57 6.80 9.33
CA LEU A 476 10.39 6.16 8.01
C LEU A 476 10.25 4.63 8.10
N TYR A 477 10.35 3.94 6.96
CA TYR A 477 10.30 2.47 6.87
C TYR A 477 11.45 1.84 7.69
N GLY A 478 11.08 1.18 8.80
CA GLY A 478 12.00 0.47 9.68
C GLY A 478 11.40 -0.77 10.37
N PRO A 479 12.17 -1.37 11.29
CA PRO A 479 11.70 -2.41 12.19
C PRO A 479 10.52 -1.95 13.05
N LYS A 480 9.68 -2.89 13.48
CA LYS A 480 8.41 -2.61 14.17
C LYS A 480 8.61 -2.49 15.68
N TYR A 481 9.42 -1.51 16.09
CA TYR A 481 9.80 -1.25 17.48
C TYR A 481 9.18 0.04 18.00
N THR A 482 8.63 0.05 19.22
CA THR A 482 7.99 1.23 19.82
C THR A 482 8.97 2.38 19.96
N PHE A 483 10.23 2.10 20.31
CA PHE A 483 11.25 3.15 20.48
C PHE A 483 11.72 3.79 19.18
N LEU A 484 11.30 3.29 18.00
CA LEU A 484 11.55 3.93 16.71
C LEU A 484 10.48 4.96 16.34
N ASN A 485 9.49 5.14 17.21
CA ASN A 485 8.43 6.11 17.07
C ASN A 485 8.57 7.15 18.18
N ASN A 486 7.93 8.31 18.02
CA ASN A 486 7.93 9.34 19.07
C ASN A 486 7.00 8.96 20.23
N ALA A 487 7.17 7.77 20.81
CA ALA A 487 6.28 7.11 21.77
C ALA A 487 6.98 6.82 23.11
N VAL A 488 6.33 6.05 24.00
CA VAL A 488 6.82 5.76 25.35
C VAL A 488 6.95 4.25 25.56
N LEU A 489 7.99 3.84 26.28
CA LEU A 489 8.16 2.48 26.80
C LEU A 489 8.03 2.51 28.34
N PHE A 490 7.56 1.41 28.92
CA PHE A 490 7.35 1.26 30.37
C PHE A 490 8.20 0.15 30.96
N SER A 491 8.52 0.22 32.25
CA SER A 491 9.31 -0.80 32.96
C SER A 491 8.75 -1.05 34.37
N PRO A 492 8.82 -2.28 34.90
CA PRO A 492 9.42 -3.48 34.29
C PRO A 492 8.51 -4.10 33.23
N ALA A 493 9.14 -4.68 32.21
CA ALA A 493 8.46 -5.36 31.11
C ALA A 493 7.64 -6.58 31.55
N ALA A 494 6.53 -6.83 30.86
CA ALA A 494 5.84 -8.10 30.95
C ALA A 494 6.64 -9.22 30.26
N SER A 495 6.27 -10.47 30.53
CA SER A 495 6.90 -11.63 29.88
C SER A 495 6.72 -11.58 28.36
N GLY A 496 7.79 -11.89 27.61
CA GLY A 496 7.77 -11.94 26.15
C GLY A 496 8.04 -10.60 25.45
N SER A 497 8.44 -9.57 26.18
CA SER A 497 8.82 -8.28 25.60
C SER A 497 10.15 -8.32 24.84
N CYS A 498 10.24 -7.54 23.76
CA CYS A 498 11.40 -7.54 22.88
C CYS A 498 12.64 -6.88 23.52
N PHE A 499 12.45 -5.87 24.38
CA PHE A 499 13.53 -5.00 24.86
C PHE A 499 13.62 -4.92 26.38
N THR A 500 13.63 -6.07 27.07
CA THR A 500 13.77 -6.15 28.54
C THR A 500 14.92 -5.25 29.04
N PRO A 501 14.71 -4.40 30.07
CA PRO A 501 13.57 -4.35 30.98
C PRO A 501 12.38 -3.50 30.52
N TRP A 502 12.36 -3.03 29.28
CA TRP A 502 11.33 -2.14 28.74
C TRP A 502 10.26 -2.90 27.97
N ASP A 503 9.01 -2.47 28.15
CA ASP A 503 7.85 -2.90 27.37
C ASP A 503 7.37 -1.78 26.46
N GLY A 504 7.25 -2.08 25.18
CA GLY A 504 6.61 -1.23 24.19
C GLY A 504 5.11 -1.47 24.10
N GLN A 505 4.53 -1.05 22.97
CA GLN A 505 3.15 -1.33 22.62
C GLN A 505 2.99 -2.80 22.20
N VAL A 506 1.80 -3.36 22.40
CA VAL A 506 1.52 -4.80 22.22
C VAL A 506 1.68 -5.30 20.78
N THR A 507 1.71 -4.38 19.81
CA THR A 507 1.91 -4.66 18.39
C THR A 507 3.39 -4.80 17.98
N GLU A 508 4.33 -4.51 18.90
CA GLU A 508 5.78 -4.60 18.67
C GLU A 508 6.25 -6.01 18.24
N ALA A 509 7.10 -6.07 17.22
CA ALA A 509 7.60 -7.33 16.65
C ALA A 509 9.13 -7.33 16.54
N CYS A 510 9.81 -8.25 17.23
CA CYS A 510 11.27 -8.42 17.21
C CYS A 510 11.77 -9.57 16.32
N ASP A 511 10.88 -10.45 15.92
CA ASP A 511 11.13 -11.66 15.13
C ASP A 511 10.55 -11.59 13.72
N SER A 512 10.05 -10.41 13.32
CA SER A 512 9.33 -10.20 12.06
C SER A 512 9.56 -8.79 11.53
N LYS A 513 9.57 -8.64 10.19
CA LYS A 513 9.54 -7.34 9.51
C LYS A 513 8.18 -6.63 9.59
N TRP A 514 7.13 -7.42 9.84
CA TRP A 514 5.73 -7.02 9.92
C TRP A 514 5.29 -6.83 11.37
N LEU A 515 4.36 -5.91 11.59
CA LEU A 515 3.74 -5.65 12.89
C LEU A 515 2.99 -6.89 13.40
N LYS A 516 2.89 -7.07 14.73
CA LYS A 516 1.94 -8.04 15.29
C LYS A 516 0.54 -7.43 15.25
N TYR A 517 -0.41 -8.13 14.62
CA TYR A 517 -1.80 -7.65 14.52
C TYR A 517 -2.86 -8.76 14.48
N LYS A 518 -2.51 -10.02 14.18
CA LYS A 518 -3.50 -11.06 13.87
C LYS A 518 -4.20 -11.67 15.10
N SER A 519 -3.58 -11.65 16.28
CA SER A 519 -4.06 -12.39 17.45
C SER A 519 -3.65 -11.81 18.79
N GLY A 520 -4.41 -12.13 19.83
CA GLY A 520 -4.12 -11.72 21.20
C GLY A 520 -4.24 -10.21 21.39
N LEU A 521 -3.54 -9.67 22.39
CA LEU A 521 -3.58 -8.24 22.72
C LEU A 521 -3.26 -7.32 21.53
N ALA A 522 -2.40 -7.78 20.62
CA ALA A 522 -2.03 -7.03 19.43
C ALA A 522 -3.22 -6.79 18.49
N ALA A 523 -4.15 -7.75 18.39
CA ALA A 523 -5.35 -7.63 17.56
C ALA A 523 -6.37 -6.62 18.10
N ASP A 524 -6.36 -6.39 19.42
CA ASP A 524 -7.27 -5.48 20.14
C ASP A 524 -6.62 -4.09 20.38
N ALA A 525 -5.42 -3.86 19.86
CA ALA A 525 -4.63 -2.66 20.14
C ALA A 525 -5.30 -1.40 19.55
N GLN A 526 -5.42 -0.36 20.37
CA GLN A 526 -5.96 0.93 19.94
C GLN A 526 -5.43 2.09 20.77
N GLY A 527 -5.14 3.19 20.09
CA GLY A 527 -5.12 4.54 20.66
C GLY A 527 -6.44 5.26 20.38
N ARG A 528 -6.57 6.48 20.90
CA ARG A 528 -7.72 7.34 20.61
C ARG A 528 -7.38 8.82 20.76
N VAL A 529 -7.69 9.62 19.75
CA VAL A 529 -7.74 11.09 19.87
C VAL A 529 -8.99 11.47 20.68
N VAL A 530 -8.78 12.01 21.87
CA VAL A 530 -9.84 12.45 22.79
C VAL A 530 -10.33 13.85 22.45
N ALA A 531 -9.42 14.71 21.99
CA ALA A 531 -9.69 16.11 21.69
C ALA A 531 -8.71 16.62 20.64
N ALA A 532 -9.18 17.47 19.73
CA ALA A 532 -8.38 18.20 18.77
C ALA A 532 -9.06 19.55 18.49
N PHE A 533 -8.42 20.65 18.85
CA PHE A 533 -9.00 22.00 18.75
C PHE A 533 -8.01 23.01 18.23
N GLU A 534 -8.51 23.91 17.38
CA GLU A 534 -7.88 25.18 17.12
C GLU A 534 -8.73 26.31 17.72
N ARG A 535 -8.10 27.17 18.53
CA ARG A 535 -8.73 28.35 19.13
C ARG A 535 -7.76 29.52 19.17
N GLN A 536 -8.12 30.59 18.47
CA GLN A 536 -7.41 31.87 18.51
C GLN A 536 -5.89 31.75 18.23
N GLY A 537 -5.52 30.90 17.27
CA GLY A 537 -4.13 30.63 16.87
C GLY A 537 -3.38 29.60 17.72
N MET A 538 -4.03 29.00 18.73
CA MET A 538 -3.47 27.91 19.53
C MET A 538 -4.12 26.59 19.17
N VAL A 539 -3.34 25.50 19.23
CA VAL A 539 -3.82 24.14 18.95
C VAL A 539 -3.71 23.30 20.20
N PHE A 540 -4.77 22.60 20.58
CA PHE A 540 -4.76 21.61 21.67
C PHE A 540 -5.16 20.24 21.14
N ILE A 541 -4.36 19.22 21.43
CA ILE A 541 -4.64 17.81 21.09
C ILE A 541 -4.45 16.96 22.35
N ARG A 542 -5.35 16.02 22.60
CA ARG A 542 -5.19 14.98 23.63
C ARG A 542 -5.40 13.61 23.02
N GLY A 543 -4.48 12.69 23.23
CA GLY A 543 -4.68 11.26 22.98
C GLY A 543 -4.67 10.43 24.24
N GLU A 544 -5.34 9.28 24.19
CA GLU A 544 -5.32 8.22 25.20
C GLU A 544 -4.69 6.97 24.59
N GLY A 545 -3.60 6.50 25.18
CA GLY A 545 -2.78 5.40 24.65
C GLY A 545 -2.84 4.12 25.46
N GLN A 546 -3.59 4.07 26.57
CA GLN A 546 -3.57 2.93 27.51
C GLN A 546 -3.83 1.57 26.84
N LEU A 547 -4.77 1.50 25.88
CA LEU A 547 -5.13 0.25 25.19
C LEU A 547 -4.12 -0.19 24.11
N ALA A 548 -3.04 0.56 23.89
CA ALA A 548 -1.92 0.14 23.08
C ALA A 548 -0.86 -0.66 23.87
N TYR A 549 -0.95 -0.71 25.21
CA TYR A 549 0.04 -1.34 26.09
C TYR A 549 -0.51 -2.57 26.81
N ASN A 550 0.40 -3.40 27.32
CA ASN A 550 0.03 -4.62 28.02
C ASN A 550 -0.74 -4.30 29.32
N PRO A 551 -1.94 -4.87 29.54
CA PRO A 551 -2.73 -4.62 30.75
C PRO A 551 -2.03 -5.06 32.05
N ASN A 552 -1.03 -5.95 31.98
CA ASN A 552 -0.22 -6.35 33.13
C ASN A 552 0.63 -5.20 33.72
N LEU A 553 0.89 -4.15 32.94
CA LEU A 553 1.51 -2.92 33.43
C LEU A 553 0.57 -2.15 34.37
N LYS A 554 -0.73 -2.46 34.37
CA LYS A 554 -1.76 -1.82 35.20
C LYS A 554 -1.70 -0.29 35.12
N ILE A 555 -1.55 0.21 33.90
CA ILE A 555 -1.69 1.63 33.57
C ILE A 555 -3.18 1.87 33.38
N LYS A 556 -3.74 2.77 34.18
CA LYS A 556 -5.15 3.12 34.15
C LYS A 556 -5.45 4.12 33.03
N SER A 557 -4.55 5.08 32.81
CA SER A 557 -4.63 6.07 31.74
C SER A 557 -3.23 6.52 31.34
N PHE A 558 -3.00 6.64 30.04
CA PHE A 558 -1.81 7.26 29.47
C PHE A 558 -2.26 8.36 28.49
N GLN A 559 -2.34 9.58 29.02
CA GLN A 559 -2.73 10.75 28.25
C GLN A 559 -1.48 11.47 27.74
N ARG A 560 -1.43 11.70 26.44
CA ARG A 560 -0.50 12.66 25.84
C ARG A 560 -1.26 13.90 25.42
N ASN A 561 -0.79 15.06 25.88
CA ASN A 561 -1.40 16.35 25.62
C ASN A 561 -0.42 17.22 24.85
N ILE A 562 -0.86 17.80 23.75
CA ILE A 562 -0.06 18.69 22.91
C ILE A 562 -0.75 20.05 22.86
N LEU A 563 0.02 21.11 23.11
CA LEU A 563 -0.46 22.47 23.08
C LEU A 563 0.52 23.36 22.31
N LEU A 564 0.15 23.75 21.09
CA LEU A 564 0.88 24.72 20.29
C LEU A 564 0.47 26.12 20.76
N LEU A 565 1.37 26.81 21.47
CA LEU A 565 1.13 28.15 22.03
C LEU A 565 1.43 29.26 21.02
N HIS A 566 2.44 29.01 20.20
CA HIS A 566 2.96 29.86 19.13
C HIS A 566 3.49 28.93 18.03
N PRO A 567 3.52 29.31 16.74
CA PRO A 567 4.03 28.45 15.67
C PRO A 567 5.41 27.84 15.96
N GLN A 568 6.24 28.51 16.75
CA GLN A 568 7.57 28.04 17.15
C GLN A 568 7.67 27.58 18.61
N LEU A 569 6.56 27.39 19.33
CA LEU A 569 6.55 26.98 20.74
C LEU A 569 5.44 25.94 21.01
N LEU A 570 5.86 24.69 21.14
CA LEU A 570 4.99 23.55 21.43
C LEU A 570 5.24 23.06 22.86
N VAL A 571 4.18 22.76 23.60
CA VAL A 571 4.25 22.10 24.90
C VAL A 571 3.61 20.72 24.80
N LEU A 572 4.31 19.69 25.25
CA LEU A 572 3.81 18.32 25.38
C LEU A 572 3.75 17.94 26.86
N ILE A 573 2.65 17.33 27.29
CA ILE A 573 2.49 16.79 28.64
C ILE A 573 2.03 15.34 28.57
N ASP A 574 2.89 14.44 29.04
CA ASP A 574 2.51 13.07 29.32
C ASP A 574 1.98 12.96 30.75
N HIS A 575 0.79 12.39 30.90
CA HIS A 575 0.16 12.08 32.17
C HIS A 575 -0.10 10.58 32.26
N ILE A 576 0.51 9.95 33.27
CA ILE A 576 0.42 8.52 33.53
C ILE A 576 -0.30 8.34 34.85
N HIS A 577 -1.42 7.61 34.82
CA HIS A 577 -2.17 7.20 35.99
C HIS A 577 -2.00 5.69 36.16
N LEU A 578 -1.44 5.28 37.29
CA LEU A 578 -1.23 3.87 37.63
C LEU A 578 -2.36 3.35 38.52
N ASP A 579 -2.84 2.15 38.25
CA ASP A 579 -3.76 1.45 39.16
C ASP A 579 -3.05 1.02 40.45
N THR A 580 -3.84 0.82 41.50
CA THR A 580 -3.37 0.27 42.78
C THR A 580 -2.67 -1.07 42.57
N GLY A 581 -1.41 -1.17 43.00
CA GLY A 581 -0.61 -2.38 42.81
C GLY A 581 -0.06 -2.57 41.40
N SER A 582 0.05 -1.51 40.60
CA SER A 582 0.83 -1.51 39.36
C SER A 582 2.29 -1.92 39.62
N PRO A 583 2.87 -2.81 38.79
CA PRO A 583 4.30 -3.13 38.86
C PRO A 583 5.18 -2.05 38.23
N THR A 584 4.62 -1.16 37.42
CA THR A 584 5.37 -0.16 36.63
C THR A 584 6.07 0.86 37.52
N ARG A 585 7.35 1.13 37.24
CA ARG A 585 8.25 1.98 38.02
C ARG A 585 8.96 3.05 37.21
N ALA A 586 9.04 2.91 35.89
CA ALA A 586 9.73 3.88 35.04
C ALA A 586 9.07 3.98 33.66
N MET A 587 9.28 5.11 33.01
CA MET A 587 8.96 5.32 31.60
C MET A 587 10.15 5.88 30.84
N SER A 588 10.21 5.63 29.54
CA SER A 588 11.23 6.13 28.62
C SER A 588 10.54 6.66 27.36
N ALA A 589 10.64 7.96 27.12
CA ALA A 589 10.04 8.63 25.97
C ALA A 589 11.08 8.88 24.88
N PHE A 590 10.73 8.60 23.62
CA PHE A 590 11.59 8.75 22.46
C PHE A 590 11.15 9.93 21.59
N PHE A 591 12.13 10.65 21.03
CA PHE A 591 11.93 11.75 20.08
C PHE A 591 12.95 11.66 18.96
N HIS A 592 12.51 11.69 17.71
CA HIS A 592 13.32 11.37 16.54
C HIS A 592 13.58 12.58 15.64
N ASN A 593 14.74 12.55 14.99
CA ASN A 593 15.03 13.35 13.82
C ASN A 593 15.82 12.47 12.83
N THR A 594 15.19 12.16 11.72
CA THR A 594 15.74 11.19 10.75
C THR A 594 16.99 11.71 10.05
N ASP A 595 17.11 13.03 9.86
CA ASP A 595 18.20 13.63 9.09
C ASP A 595 19.36 14.12 9.97
N MET A 596 19.05 14.67 11.14
CA MET A 596 20.01 15.45 11.94
C MET A 596 20.19 14.88 13.35
N PRO A 597 21.44 14.73 13.83
CA PRO A 597 21.70 14.25 15.18
C PRO A 597 21.41 15.31 16.24
N PHE A 598 20.85 14.87 17.36
CA PHE A 598 20.65 15.71 18.54
C PHE A 598 21.96 15.99 19.27
N ARG A 599 22.02 17.14 19.96
CA ARG A 599 23.11 17.54 20.85
C ARG A 599 22.55 18.01 22.19
N ASP A 600 23.30 17.78 23.26
CA ASP A 600 22.92 18.16 24.62
C ASP A 600 22.82 19.68 24.78
N THR A 601 21.82 20.15 25.53
CA THR A 601 21.72 21.53 26.01
C THR A 601 21.08 21.60 27.39
N LYS A 602 21.11 22.77 28.01
CA LYS A 602 20.57 22.99 29.35
C LYS A 602 20.17 24.45 29.55
N ILE A 603 19.07 24.69 30.25
CA ILE A 603 18.64 26.03 30.66
C ILE A 603 18.24 26.02 32.14
N ASN A 604 18.87 26.87 32.96
CA ASN A 604 18.52 27.04 34.38
C ASN A 604 18.35 25.73 35.17
N GLY A 605 19.19 24.72 34.91
CA GLY A 605 19.08 23.41 35.58
C GLY A 605 18.27 22.35 34.82
N VAL A 606 17.48 22.75 33.82
CA VAL A 606 16.60 21.89 33.03
C VAL A 606 17.36 21.34 31.81
N HIS A 607 17.47 20.01 31.71
CA HIS A 607 18.12 19.35 30.60
C HIS A 607 17.28 19.44 29.32
N GLY A 608 17.98 19.39 28.20
CA GLY A 608 17.39 19.48 26.88
C GLY A 608 18.28 18.90 25.79
N ALA A 609 17.76 18.90 24.58
CA ALA A 609 18.47 18.54 23.36
C ALA A 609 18.18 19.55 22.25
N PHE A 610 19.01 19.62 21.23
CA PHE A 610 18.75 20.45 20.06
C PHE A 610 19.30 19.84 18.78
N VAL A 611 18.69 20.19 17.65
CA VAL A 611 19.27 20.02 16.31
C VAL A 611 19.59 21.40 15.73
N ARG A 612 20.50 21.45 14.75
CA ARG A 612 20.84 22.68 14.04
C ARG A 612 20.45 22.56 12.58
N HIS A 613 19.70 23.54 12.08
CA HIS A 613 19.43 23.70 10.66
C HIS A 613 20.12 24.98 10.19
N GLY A 614 21.22 24.84 9.45
CA GLY A 614 22.16 25.95 9.25
C GLY A 614 22.72 26.43 10.60
N GLU A 615 22.61 27.73 10.87
CA GLU A 615 23.03 28.32 12.15
C GLU A 615 21.94 28.28 13.24
N ASP A 616 20.70 27.98 12.86
CA ASP A 616 19.53 28.09 13.73
C ASP A 616 19.34 26.84 14.60
N PRO A 617 19.33 26.98 15.94
CA PRO A 617 19.10 25.88 16.85
C PRO A 617 17.60 25.67 17.14
N TYR A 618 17.12 24.45 16.90
CA TYR A 618 15.78 24.00 17.30
C TYR A 618 15.93 23.15 18.56
N LYS A 619 15.35 23.61 19.67
CA LYS A 619 15.66 23.13 21.03
C LYS A 619 14.45 22.45 21.65
N MET A 620 14.69 21.46 22.50
CA MET A 620 13.69 20.88 23.38
C MET A 620 14.22 20.79 24.82
N PHE A 621 13.35 20.97 25.80
CA PHE A 621 13.67 20.87 27.23
C PHE A 621 12.57 20.12 27.96
N TRP A 622 12.91 19.47 29.07
CA TRP A 622 11.95 18.61 29.77
C TRP A 622 12.15 18.62 31.29
N MET A 623 11.04 18.53 32.03
CA MET A 623 11.04 18.30 33.48
C MET A 623 9.74 17.62 33.92
N ASP A 624 9.80 16.93 35.06
CA ASP A 624 8.61 16.39 35.71
C ASP A 624 7.95 17.41 36.64
N ASP A 625 6.77 17.06 37.16
CA ASP A 625 5.97 17.95 38.04
C ASP A 625 6.59 18.22 39.43
N THR A 626 7.74 17.63 39.74
CA THR A 626 8.56 17.94 40.92
C THR A 626 9.71 18.91 40.60
N GLY A 627 9.88 19.26 39.32
CA GLY A 627 11.00 20.03 38.81
C GLY A 627 12.25 19.19 38.52
N PHE A 628 12.16 17.86 38.64
CA PHE A 628 13.27 16.97 38.32
C PHE A 628 13.43 16.87 36.80
N SER A 629 14.67 17.00 36.33
CA SER A 629 15.03 16.93 34.93
C SER A 629 16.31 16.13 34.81
N GLU A 630 16.23 14.92 34.27
CA GLU A 630 17.38 14.05 34.04
C GLU A 630 17.98 14.27 32.65
N LYS A 631 19.28 14.01 32.51
CA LYS A 631 19.94 14.06 31.21
C LYS A 631 19.43 12.91 30.33
N GLY A 632 18.96 13.23 29.13
CA GLY A 632 18.52 12.25 28.15
C GLY A 632 19.68 11.54 27.48
N VAL A 633 19.42 10.38 26.89
CA VAL A 633 20.38 9.62 26.09
C VAL A 633 20.18 9.98 24.62
N LEU A 634 21.22 10.50 23.99
CA LEU A 634 21.24 10.83 22.56
C LEU A 634 21.88 9.69 21.78
N GLY A 635 21.30 9.30 20.65
CA GLY A 635 21.81 8.18 19.88
C GLY A 635 21.37 8.17 18.42
N TYR A 636 21.89 7.18 17.70
CA TYR A 636 21.47 6.83 16.35
C TYR A 636 21.17 5.33 16.31
N TRP A 637 19.97 4.98 15.86
CA TRP A 637 19.60 3.60 15.65
C TRP A 637 19.77 3.23 14.18
N ASN A 638 20.63 2.25 13.88
CA ASN A 638 20.82 1.76 12.51
C ASN A 638 19.76 0.71 12.18
N TYR A 639 19.18 0.78 10.99
CA TYR A 639 18.29 -0.27 10.51
C TYR A 639 19.06 -1.51 10.05
N PRO A 640 18.48 -2.71 10.24
CA PRO A 640 19.00 -3.92 9.63
C PRO A 640 19.12 -3.77 8.12
N ARG A 641 19.95 -4.63 7.50
CA ARG A 641 20.01 -4.69 6.03
C ARG A 641 18.60 -4.99 5.46
N GLY A 642 18.35 -4.65 4.20
CA GLY A 642 17.06 -4.90 3.55
C GLY A 642 16.01 -3.81 3.76
N TYR A 643 16.18 -2.92 4.74
CA TYR A 643 15.42 -1.67 4.80
C TYR A 643 16.03 -0.61 3.85
N PRO A 644 15.21 0.26 3.22
CA PRO A 644 15.69 1.23 2.25
C PRO A 644 16.39 2.45 2.87
N TYR A 645 16.26 2.65 4.18
CA TYR A 645 16.85 3.76 4.93
C TYR A 645 17.86 3.29 5.98
N ASN A 646 18.79 4.17 6.33
CA ASN A 646 19.89 3.84 7.22
C ASN A 646 19.47 3.71 8.69
N GLY A 647 18.41 4.42 9.11
CA GLY A 647 18.04 4.56 10.51
C GLY A 647 17.61 5.97 10.90
N SER A 648 17.56 6.26 12.20
CA SER A 648 17.10 7.55 12.73
C SER A 648 17.88 7.98 13.98
N ASN A 649 18.09 9.30 14.15
CA ASN A 649 18.65 9.87 15.37
C ASN A 649 17.54 10.03 16.41
N TYR A 650 17.86 9.85 17.68
CA TYR A 650 16.87 9.94 18.74
C TYR A 650 17.40 10.59 20.02
N VAL A 651 16.46 11.11 20.80
CA VAL A 651 16.57 11.44 22.21
C VAL A 651 15.72 10.44 22.99
N ASN A 652 16.30 9.77 23.98
CA ASN A 652 15.59 8.97 24.97
C ASN A 652 15.59 9.71 26.31
N VAL A 653 14.40 10.05 26.81
CA VAL A 653 14.19 10.68 28.11
C VAL A 653 13.56 9.66 29.05
N THR A 654 14.35 9.16 30.00
CA THR A 654 13.90 8.19 31.01
C THR A 654 13.58 8.90 32.33
N MET A 655 12.55 8.44 33.04
CA MET A 655 12.22 8.92 34.39
C MET A 655 11.53 7.86 35.24
N PRO A 656 11.64 7.94 36.58
CA PRO A 656 10.85 7.13 37.49
C PRO A 656 9.38 7.57 37.50
N LEU A 657 8.48 6.60 37.62
CA LEU A 657 7.05 6.83 37.82
C LEU A 657 6.70 6.89 39.31
N ARG A 658 5.92 7.90 39.68
CA ARG A 658 5.30 8.08 40.99
C ARG A 658 3.85 7.58 40.96
N TYR A 659 3.44 6.97 42.06
CA TYR A 659 2.06 6.58 42.28
C TYR A 659 1.28 7.70 42.99
N PRO A 660 0.00 7.95 42.65
CA PRO A 660 -0.74 7.34 41.53
C PRO A 660 -0.48 8.03 40.19
N HIS A 661 0.02 9.27 40.21
CA HIS A 661 0.17 10.11 39.02
C HIS A 661 1.62 10.49 38.77
N THR A 662 2.04 10.36 37.52
CA THR A 662 3.29 10.96 37.02
C THR A 662 2.98 11.89 35.86
N ARG A 663 3.60 13.07 35.86
CA ARG A 663 3.43 14.06 34.80
C ARG A 663 4.79 14.58 34.35
N MET A 664 5.01 14.54 33.05
CA MET A 664 6.21 15.06 32.41
C MET A 664 5.83 16.13 31.40
N ALA A 665 6.47 17.29 31.48
CA ALA A 665 6.35 18.32 30.45
C ALA A 665 7.62 18.40 29.59
N TYR A 666 7.40 18.58 28.30
CA TYR A 666 8.42 18.85 27.30
C TYR A 666 8.03 20.14 26.57
N ILE A 667 9.00 21.00 26.30
CA ILE A 667 8.81 22.18 25.45
C ILE A 667 9.70 22.06 24.23
N PHE A 668 9.18 22.42 23.06
CA PHE A 668 9.90 22.44 21.78
C PHE A 668 9.88 23.86 21.25
N VAL A 669 11.06 24.36 20.88
CA VAL A 669 11.33 25.79 20.68
C VAL A 669 12.06 25.97 19.35
N GLY A 670 11.43 26.69 18.42
CA GLY A 670 12.07 27.17 17.20
C GLY A 670 13.01 28.36 17.46
N PRO A 671 13.83 28.74 16.48
CA PRO A 671 14.88 29.74 16.65
C PRO A 671 14.34 31.15 16.96
N GLY A 672 13.11 31.47 16.56
CA GLY A 672 12.48 32.76 16.81
C GLY A 672 11.92 32.95 18.23
N VAL A 673 12.07 31.98 19.13
CA VAL A 673 11.56 32.07 20.50
C VAL A 673 12.68 31.87 21.52
N ASP A 674 12.86 32.84 22.41
CA ASP A 674 13.80 32.74 23.53
C ASP A 674 13.04 32.45 24.84
N VAL A 675 13.19 31.24 25.36
CA VAL A 675 12.56 30.81 26.63
C VAL A 675 13.44 31.26 27.80
N GLN A 676 12.87 32.04 28.71
CA GLN A 676 13.57 32.58 29.89
C GLN A 676 13.23 31.80 31.17
N HIS A 677 11.99 31.33 31.29
CA HIS A 677 11.52 30.59 32.45
C HIS A 677 10.59 29.46 32.03
N PHE A 678 10.79 28.28 32.61
CA PHE A 678 9.91 27.13 32.45
C PHE A 678 9.79 26.44 33.79
N SER A 679 8.57 26.34 34.32
CA SER A 679 8.29 25.59 35.54
C SER A 679 6.95 24.87 35.48
N LEU A 680 6.89 23.74 36.18
CA LEU A 680 5.76 22.84 36.26
C LEU A 680 5.37 22.64 37.72
N ARG A 681 4.07 22.65 38.01
CA ARG A 681 3.51 22.21 39.28
C ARG A 681 2.25 21.41 39.02
N ALA A 682 1.98 20.38 39.82
CA ALA A 682 0.75 19.61 39.70
C ALA A 682 0.12 19.33 41.05
N ASP A 683 -1.20 19.16 41.05
CA ASP A 683 -2.00 18.62 42.14
C ASP A 683 -2.76 17.38 41.65
N ASP A 684 -3.63 16.75 42.44
CA ASP A 684 -4.28 15.50 42.03
C ASP A 684 -5.17 15.59 40.77
N GLN A 685 -5.56 16.80 40.35
CA GLN A 685 -6.55 17.01 39.29
C GLN A 685 -6.00 17.76 38.08
N ARG A 686 -4.94 18.56 38.26
CA ARG A 686 -4.40 19.41 37.20
C ARG A 686 -2.89 19.57 37.22
N VAL A 687 -2.41 20.12 36.11
CA VAL A 687 -1.03 20.54 35.88
C VAL A 687 -1.04 22.02 35.52
N ASP A 688 -0.28 22.80 36.28
CA ASP A 688 -0.07 24.22 36.09
C ASP A 688 1.35 24.43 35.52
N ILE A 689 1.45 24.95 34.30
CA ILE A 689 2.74 25.26 33.65
C ILE A 689 2.89 26.77 33.57
N LYS A 690 4.05 27.29 33.98
CA LYS A 690 4.44 28.68 33.75
C LYS A 690 5.62 28.71 32.78
N LEU A 691 5.44 29.41 31.67
CA LEU A 691 6.42 29.53 30.62
C LEU A 691 6.54 31.00 30.23
N ALA A 692 7.72 31.58 30.42
CA ALA A 692 8.03 32.95 30.01
C ALA A 692 9.03 32.91 28.87
N THR A 693 8.72 33.65 27.81
CA THR A 693 9.66 33.97 26.73
C THR A 693 10.11 35.42 26.88
N SER A 694 11.04 35.86 26.03
CA SER A 694 11.42 37.28 25.94
C SER A 694 10.24 38.22 25.62
N GLU A 695 9.16 37.70 25.04
CA GLU A 695 8.03 38.49 24.54
C GLU A 695 6.70 38.22 25.27
N HIS A 696 6.48 36.99 25.73
CA HIS A 696 5.17 36.53 26.24
C HIS A 696 5.28 35.73 27.52
N ASN A 697 4.27 35.86 28.38
CA ASN A 697 4.08 35.01 29.55
C ASN A 697 2.86 34.10 29.37
N TYR A 698 3.10 32.80 29.44
CA TYR A 698 2.06 31.77 29.37
C TYR A 698 1.85 31.11 30.73
N THR A 699 0.59 31.04 31.17
CA THR A 699 0.16 30.17 32.26
C THR A 699 -0.86 29.17 31.72
N ILE A 700 -0.55 27.89 31.79
CA ILE A 700 -1.37 26.81 31.24
C ILE A 700 -1.91 25.99 32.39
N TYR A 701 -3.21 25.78 32.39
CA TYR A 701 -3.91 24.92 33.33
C TYR A 701 -4.45 23.72 32.55
N LEU A 702 -3.88 22.55 32.75
CA LEU A 702 -4.27 21.31 32.09
C LEU A 702 -4.97 20.39 33.10
N LEU A 703 -6.22 20.02 32.83
CA LEU A 703 -6.96 19.09 33.68
C LEU A 703 -6.69 17.65 33.24
N THR A 704 -6.13 16.85 34.13
CA THR A 704 -5.70 15.46 33.84
C THR A 704 -6.58 14.41 34.51
N GLY A 705 -7.35 14.77 35.53
CA GLY A 705 -8.24 13.84 36.24
C GLY A 705 -9.36 13.25 35.37
N GLU A 706 -9.80 12.04 35.69
CA GLU A 706 -10.94 11.36 35.04
C GLU A 706 -12.26 12.10 35.31
N VAL A 707 -12.49 12.47 36.57
CA VAL A 707 -13.62 13.30 37.02
C VAL A 707 -13.08 14.68 37.38
N THR A 708 -13.20 15.63 36.44
CA THR A 708 -12.73 16.99 36.66
C THR A 708 -13.82 17.85 37.27
N SER A 709 -13.45 18.71 38.22
CA SER A 709 -14.38 19.69 38.83
C SER A 709 -14.91 20.74 37.84
N LYS A 710 -14.32 20.83 36.65
CA LYS A 710 -14.66 21.79 35.60
C LYS A 710 -14.82 21.09 34.24
N PRO A 711 -15.71 21.56 33.35
CA PRO A 711 -15.96 20.97 32.03
C PRO A 711 -14.89 21.38 30.99
N LEU A 712 -13.61 21.42 31.38
CA LEU A 712 -12.50 21.90 30.55
C LEU A 712 -11.44 20.81 30.38
N PHE A 713 -10.77 20.80 29.22
CA PHE A 713 -9.51 20.07 29.02
C PHE A 713 -8.32 20.93 29.45
N ALA A 714 -8.24 22.15 28.93
CA ALA A 714 -7.14 23.07 29.19
C ALA A 714 -7.59 24.54 29.15
N MET A 715 -6.84 25.40 29.83
CA MET A 715 -6.96 26.85 29.78
C MET A 715 -5.58 27.48 29.68
N VAL A 716 -5.40 28.41 28.75
CA VAL A 716 -4.15 29.14 28.54
C VAL A 716 -4.39 30.62 28.80
N LEU A 717 -3.60 31.20 29.69
CA LEU A 717 -3.48 32.64 29.87
C LEU A 717 -2.18 33.06 29.18
N ALA A 718 -2.28 33.69 28.02
CA ALA A 718 -1.16 34.28 27.29
C ALA A 718 -1.22 35.80 27.51
N ASP A 719 -0.37 36.32 28.38
CA ASP A 719 -0.40 37.70 28.88
C ASP A 719 -1.78 38.05 29.47
N LYS A 720 -2.59 38.83 28.74
CA LYS A 720 -3.97 39.20 29.11
C LYS A 720 -5.05 38.37 28.41
N LYS A 721 -4.66 37.53 27.43
CA LYS A 721 -5.58 36.74 26.60
C LYS A 721 -5.83 35.39 27.26
N LYS A 722 -7.11 35.05 27.41
CA LYS A 722 -7.56 33.75 27.93
C LYS A 722 -8.13 32.91 26.80
N VAL A 723 -7.54 31.73 26.58
CA VAL A 723 -8.00 30.71 25.63
C VAL A 723 -8.43 29.48 26.43
N VAL A 724 -9.57 28.90 26.07
CA VAL A 724 -10.18 27.78 26.79
C VAL A 724 -10.51 26.66 25.81
N PHE A 725 -10.21 25.43 26.21
CA PHE A 725 -10.51 24.21 25.48
C PHE A 725 -11.51 23.38 26.31
N GLU A 726 -12.76 23.33 25.88
CA GLU A 726 -13.89 22.76 26.63
C GLU A 726 -14.10 21.28 26.31
N LYS A 727 -14.62 20.49 27.28
CA LYS A 727 -14.89 19.06 27.08
C LYS A 727 -16.06 18.77 26.15
N ALA A 728 -17.07 19.64 26.15
CA ALA A 728 -18.28 19.45 25.33
C ALA A 728 -18.01 19.42 23.82
N ALA A 729 -16.89 20.00 23.38
CA ALA A 729 -16.48 20.00 21.98
C ALA A 729 -15.57 18.80 21.61
N GLY A 730 -15.30 17.88 22.55
CA GLY A 730 -14.41 16.73 22.32
C GLY A 730 -14.84 15.85 21.15
N VAL A 731 -13.90 15.01 20.68
CA VAL A 731 -14.17 14.11 19.55
C VAL A 731 -15.26 13.13 19.94
N GLN A 732 -16.26 12.97 19.07
CA GLN A 732 -17.32 11.97 19.22
C GLN A 732 -16.95 10.73 18.40
N ASP A 733 -17.04 9.56 19.02
CA ASP A 733 -16.90 8.29 18.31
C ASP A 733 -18.22 7.96 17.61
N SER A 734 -18.20 7.94 16.28
CA SER A 734 -19.27 7.39 15.45
C SER A 734 -18.74 6.17 14.70
N THR A 735 -19.56 5.13 14.59
CA THR A 735 -19.27 3.96 13.75
C THR A 735 -20.27 3.94 12.62
N PRO A 736 -19.84 3.97 11.35
CA PRO A 736 -20.73 3.80 10.22
C PRO A 736 -21.49 2.47 10.30
N GLU A 737 -22.76 2.49 9.87
CA GLU A 737 -23.56 1.29 9.72
C GLU A 737 -22.97 0.35 8.65
N GLU A 738 -23.36 -0.92 8.66
CA GLU A 738 -22.98 -1.85 7.58
C GLU A 738 -23.72 -1.45 6.29
N VAL A 739 -23.03 -1.52 5.14
CA VAL A 739 -23.67 -1.26 3.83
C VAL A 739 -24.80 -2.27 3.61
N GLU A 740 -26.01 -1.78 3.39
CA GLU A 740 -27.18 -2.62 3.15
C GLU A 740 -27.03 -3.45 1.88
N GLU A 741 -27.46 -4.71 1.95
CA GLU A 741 -27.42 -5.65 0.82
C GLU A 741 -26.04 -5.76 0.13
N TYR A 742 -24.95 -5.60 0.88
CA TYR A 742 -23.57 -5.56 0.36
C TYR A 742 -23.21 -6.71 -0.61
N VAL A 743 -23.79 -7.90 -0.44
CA VAL A 743 -23.62 -9.03 -1.38
C VAL A 743 -24.27 -8.74 -2.73
N ASN A 744 -25.49 -8.22 -2.75
CA ASN A 744 -26.22 -7.89 -3.97
C ASN A 744 -25.52 -6.76 -4.73
N VAL A 745 -24.97 -5.76 -4.04
CA VAL A 745 -24.18 -4.68 -4.66
C VAL A 745 -23.04 -5.25 -5.52
N VAL A 746 -22.31 -6.24 -5.01
CA VAL A 746 -21.22 -6.89 -5.76
C VAL A 746 -21.75 -7.76 -6.90
N GLU A 747 -22.79 -8.56 -6.65
CA GLU A 747 -23.38 -9.43 -7.68
C GLU A 747 -23.96 -8.64 -8.85
N ASP A 748 -24.63 -7.51 -8.60
CA ASP A 748 -25.20 -6.64 -9.62
C ASP A 748 -24.10 -6.05 -10.52
N ARG A 749 -22.99 -5.58 -9.93
CA ARG A 749 -21.84 -5.08 -10.70
C ARG A 749 -21.18 -6.18 -11.54
N LEU A 750 -21.11 -7.40 -11.02
CA LEU A 750 -20.59 -8.55 -11.79
C LEU A 750 -21.46 -8.89 -13.02
N GLN A 751 -22.75 -8.56 -13.03
CA GLN A 751 -23.62 -8.79 -14.20
C GLN A 751 -23.24 -7.93 -15.40
N HIS A 752 -22.52 -6.82 -15.21
CA HIS A 752 -22.12 -5.93 -16.31
C HIS A 752 -21.05 -6.56 -17.23
N VAL A 753 -20.31 -7.55 -16.74
CA VAL A 753 -19.19 -8.18 -17.47
C VAL A 753 -19.71 -9.02 -18.64
N LYS A 754 -20.67 -9.90 -18.37
CA LYS A 754 -21.10 -10.94 -19.32
C LYS A 754 -21.64 -10.37 -20.65
N PRO A 755 -22.45 -9.30 -20.69
CA PRO A 755 -22.91 -8.69 -21.93
C PRO A 755 -21.76 -8.20 -22.83
N VAL A 756 -20.71 -7.60 -22.24
CA VAL A 756 -19.53 -7.12 -22.99
C VAL A 756 -18.80 -8.29 -23.65
N PHE A 757 -18.61 -9.39 -22.92
CA PHE A 757 -17.97 -10.60 -23.44
C PHE A 757 -18.82 -11.30 -24.52
N GLN A 758 -20.14 -11.31 -24.38
CA GLN A 758 -21.05 -11.83 -25.42
C GLN A 758 -21.01 -10.96 -26.69
N GLN A 759 -20.94 -9.64 -26.56
CA GLN A 759 -20.79 -8.76 -27.70
C GLN A 759 -19.45 -8.97 -28.41
N MET A 760 -18.38 -9.19 -27.65
CA MET A 760 -17.08 -9.58 -28.20
C MET A 760 -17.13 -10.89 -28.95
N GLU A 761 -17.79 -11.90 -28.40
CA GLU A 761 -18.01 -13.19 -29.08
C GLU A 761 -18.69 -12.98 -30.44
N ARG A 762 -19.76 -12.17 -30.49
CA ARG A 762 -20.46 -11.84 -31.74
C ARG A 762 -19.54 -11.13 -32.75
N HIS A 763 -18.75 -10.17 -32.32
CA HIS A 763 -17.80 -9.47 -33.19
C HIS A 763 -16.74 -10.40 -33.77
N VAL A 764 -16.15 -11.26 -32.93
CA VAL A 764 -15.13 -12.20 -33.40
C VAL A 764 -15.76 -13.17 -34.40
N LEU A 765 -16.91 -13.80 -34.06
CA LEU A 765 -17.64 -14.70 -34.97
C LEU A 765 -18.00 -14.03 -36.30
N GLY A 766 -18.46 -12.77 -36.26
CA GLY A 766 -18.75 -11.96 -37.45
C GLY A 766 -17.54 -11.72 -38.36
N ARG A 767 -16.33 -11.55 -37.78
CA ARG A 767 -15.06 -11.42 -38.54
C ARG A 767 -14.58 -12.78 -39.10
N VAL A 768 -14.79 -13.88 -38.37
CA VAL A 768 -14.35 -15.23 -38.77
C VAL A 768 -15.05 -15.70 -40.05
N LEU A 769 -16.34 -15.37 -40.22
CA LEU A 769 -17.15 -15.71 -41.39
C LEU A 769 -16.66 -15.09 -42.73
N ASN A 770 -15.72 -14.16 -42.67
CA ASN A 770 -15.18 -13.43 -43.81
C ASN A 770 -13.73 -13.81 -44.19
N THR A 771 -13.10 -14.83 -43.56
CA THR A 771 -11.69 -15.18 -43.84
C THR A 771 -11.42 -16.68 -44.02
N ALA A 772 -10.38 -17.01 -44.80
CA ALA A 772 -9.87 -18.39 -44.99
C ALA A 772 -9.26 -19.02 -43.72
N SER A 773 -9.11 -18.23 -42.63
CA SER A 773 -8.57 -18.66 -41.33
C SER A 773 -9.62 -19.26 -40.37
N PHE A 774 -10.87 -19.41 -40.84
CA PHE A 774 -12.07 -19.75 -40.08
C PHE A 774 -11.85 -20.82 -39.00
N ARG A 775 -11.16 -21.91 -39.34
CA ARG A 775 -10.96 -23.06 -38.45
C ARG A 775 -10.11 -22.72 -37.21
N LYS A 776 -9.01 -21.98 -37.36
CA LYS A 776 -8.10 -21.64 -36.25
C LYS A 776 -8.75 -20.68 -35.25
N THR A 777 -9.59 -19.76 -35.73
CA THR A 777 -10.31 -18.80 -34.87
C THR A 777 -11.54 -19.44 -34.22
N ALA A 778 -12.25 -20.32 -34.91
CA ALA A 778 -13.31 -21.13 -34.33
C ALA A 778 -12.78 -22.10 -33.26
N GLU A 779 -11.63 -22.74 -33.48
CA GLU A 779 -10.92 -23.57 -32.48
C GLU A 779 -10.47 -22.77 -31.25
N ARG A 780 -10.17 -21.47 -31.39
CA ARG A 780 -9.84 -20.57 -30.26
C ARG A 780 -11.07 -20.18 -29.44
N LEU A 781 -12.18 -19.84 -30.10
CA LEU A 781 -13.42 -19.42 -29.44
C LEU A 781 -14.14 -20.61 -28.76
N LEU A 782 -14.19 -21.76 -29.44
CA LEU A 782 -15.02 -22.90 -29.07
C LEU A 782 -14.24 -23.99 -28.34
N GLN A 783 -13.14 -23.71 -27.62
CA GLN A 783 -12.49 -24.73 -26.79
C GLN A 783 -13.46 -25.19 -25.68
N LEU A 784 -14.34 -26.14 -26.00
CA LEU A 784 -15.24 -26.77 -25.05
C LEU A 784 -14.45 -27.87 -24.34
N SER A 785 -14.87 -28.21 -23.12
CA SER A 785 -14.30 -29.31 -22.34
C SER A 785 -14.31 -30.67 -23.06
N ASP A 786 -15.15 -30.82 -24.10
CA ASP A 786 -15.23 -31.98 -24.96
C ASP A 786 -14.71 -31.63 -26.38
N LYS A 787 -13.51 -32.13 -26.71
CA LYS A 787 -12.89 -31.95 -28.04
C LYS A 787 -13.76 -32.46 -29.17
N LYS A 788 -14.56 -33.50 -28.94
CA LYS A 788 -15.42 -34.12 -29.97
C LYS A 788 -16.63 -33.23 -30.28
N LYS A 789 -17.24 -32.64 -29.26
CA LYS A 789 -18.32 -31.62 -29.43
C LYS A 789 -17.81 -30.32 -30.03
N THR A 790 -16.57 -29.94 -29.72
CA THR A 790 -15.90 -28.78 -30.33
C THR A 790 -15.76 -29.00 -31.85
N GLU A 791 -15.26 -30.16 -32.27
CA GLU A 791 -15.14 -30.51 -33.69
C GLU A 791 -16.51 -30.60 -34.38
N GLU A 792 -17.52 -31.25 -33.77
CA GLU A 792 -18.87 -31.34 -34.32
C GLU A 792 -19.56 -29.96 -34.47
N THR A 793 -19.34 -29.05 -33.51
CA THR A 793 -19.87 -27.68 -33.55
C THR A 793 -19.17 -26.88 -34.66
N ILE A 794 -17.84 -26.97 -34.75
CA ILE A 794 -17.06 -26.33 -35.81
C ILE A 794 -17.51 -26.85 -37.19
N GLU A 795 -17.71 -28.15 -37.36
CA GLU A 795 -18.21 -28.75 -38.60
C GLU A 795 -19.63 -28.31 -38.95
N LYS A 796 -20.55 -28.22 -37.98
CA LYS A 796 -21.91 -27.69 -38.19
C LYS A 796 -21.88 -26.25 -38.67
N ILE A 797 -21.06 -25.40 -38.05
CA ILE A 797 -20.93 -24.00 -38.48
C ILE A 797 -20.34 -23.93 -39.89
N PHE A 798 -19.33 -24.75 -40.20
CA PHE A 798 -18.72 -24.88 -41.54
C PHE A 798 -19.74 -25.33 -42.60
N ALA A 799 -20.65 -26.25 -42.25
CA ALA A 799 -21.71 -26.72 -43.12
C ALA A 799 -22.79 -25.65 -43.37
N MET A 800 -23.10 -24.82 -42.37
CA MET A 800 -24.04 -23.70 -42.49
C MET A 800 -23.46 -22.57 -43.36
N THR A 801 -22.15 -22.29 -43.28
CA THR A 801 -21.48 -21.31 -44.17
C THR A 801 -21.45 -21.78 -45.62
N LYS A 802 -21.16 -23.07 -45.87
CA LYS A 802 -21.20 -23.66 -47.22
C LYS A 802 -22.58 -23.60 -47.87
N LYS A 803 -23.67 -23.68 -47.09
CA LYS A 803 -25.05 -23.61 -47.60
C LYS A 803 -25.44 -22.22 -48.14
N GLN A 804 -24.84 -21.13 -47.64
CA GLN A 804 -25.16 -19.76 -48.09
C GLN A 804 -24.26 -19.22 -49.22
N GLY A 805 -23.11 -19.83 -49.49
CA GLY A 805 -22.23 -19.47 -50.61
C GLY A 805 -22.83 -19.64 -52.02
N LYS A 806 -24.08 -20.09 -52.14
CA LYS A 806 -24.82 -20.24 -53.42
C LYS A 806 -25.89 -19.16 -53.68
N GLY A 807 -26.06 -18.17 -52.80
CA GLY A 807 -27.05 -17.08 -52.98
C GLY A 807 -26.41 -15.73 -53.31
N LYS A 808 -26.71 -15.14 -54.48
CA LYS A 808 -26.32 -13.77 -54.84
C LYS A 808 -27.14 -12.75 -54.02
N GLY A 809 -26.54 -12.09 -53.03
CA GLY A 809 -27.19 -10.99 -52.31
C GLY A 809 -26.38 -10.36 -51.16
N GLY A 810 -25.64 -9.29 -51.46
CA GLY A 810 -25.34 -8.08 -50.66
C GLY A 810 -24.89 -8.18 -49.18
N LYS A 811 -23.76 -7.52 -48.89
CA LYS A 811 -23.08 -7.24 -47.58
C LYS A 811 -23.95 -6.94 -46.32
N LYS A 812 -25.26 -6.68 -46.42
CA LYS A 812 -26.16 -6.47 -45.25
C LYS A 812 -26.67 -7.78 -44.61
N SER A 813 -26.56 -8.93 -45.28
CA SER A 813 -27.05 -10.23 -44.78
C SER A 813 -26.12 -10.92 -43.75
N LEU A 814 -24.85 -10.50 -43.63
CA LEU A 814 -23.82 -11.21 -42.87
C LEU A 814 -23.75 -10.83 -41.38
N GLY A 815 -24.03 -9.58 -41.00
CA GLY A 815 -24.12 -9.17 -39.59
C GLY A 815 -25.21 -9.97 -38.85
N ASN A 816 -26.36 -10.11 -39.51
CA ASN A 816 -27.51 -10.91 -39.06
C ASN A 816 -27.23 -12.43 -38.97
N PHE A 817 -26.11 -12.92 -39.53
CA PHE A 817 -25.71 -14.32 -39.46
C PHE A 817 -24.81 -14.61 -38.26
N GLY A 818 -23.97 -13.65 -37.85
CA GLY A 818 -23.21 -13.72 -36.59
C GLY A 818 -24.14 -13.74 -35.37
N ASP A 819 -25.18 -12.89 -35.38
CA ASP A 819 -26.21 -12.87 -34.34
C ASP A 819 -26.98 -14.19 -34.28
N LYS A 820 -27.44 -14.72 -35.43
CA LYS A 820 -28.10 -16.03 -35.51
C LYS A 820 -27.22 -17.21 -35.12
N LEU A 821 -25.90 -17.13 -35.30
CA LEU A 821 -24.96 -18.17 -34.89
C LEU A 821 -24.72 -18.16 -33.39
N SER A 822 -24.53 -16.97 -32.80
CA SER A 822 -24.40 -16.79 -31.35
C SER A 822 -25.66 -17.23 -30.60
N GLU A 823 -26.86 -16.91 -31.11
CA GLU A 823 -28.14 -17.36 -30.53
C GLU A 823 -28.35 -18.89 -30.55
N ASN A 824 -27.72 -19.60 -31.48
CA ASN A 824 -27.82 -21.07 -31.61
C ASN A 824 -26.67 -21.82 -30.93
N LEU A 825 -25.65 -21.10 -30.44
CA LEU A 825 -24.53 -21.67 -29.69
C LEU A 825 -24.89 -21.74 -28.19
N PRO A 826 -24.50 -22.80 -27.47
CA PRO A 826 -24.64 -22.84 -26.01
C PRO A 826 -23.90 -21.66 -25.38
N ASP A 827 -24.47 -21.04 -24.33
CA ASP A 827 -23.83 -19.97 -23.56
C ASP A 827 -22.49 -20.45 -22.97
N ILE A 828 -21.39 -20.14 -23.67
CA ILE A 828 -20.05 -20.63 -23.33
C ILE A 828 -19.62 -20.12 -21.95
N PHE A 829 -20.02 -18.91 -21.58
CA PHE A 829 -19.65 -18.29 -20.31
C PHE A 829 -20.37 -18.97 -19.15
N ALA A 830 -21.65 -19.34 -19.31
CA ALA A 830 -22.37 -20.12 -18.31
C ALA A 830 -21.74 -21.51 -18.09
N GLN A 831 -21.25 -22.17 -19.14
CA GLN A 831 -20.57 -23.47 -19.01
C GLN A 831 -19.23 -23.35 -18.28
N VAL A 832 -18.45 -22.33 -18.64
CA VAL A 832 -17.17 -22.02 -17.99
C VAL A 832 -17.37 -21.70 -16.51
N GLU A 833 -18.43 -20.97 -16.15
CA GLU A 833 -18.78 -20.69 -14.74
C GLU A 833 -19.11 -21.95 -13.94
N VAL A 834 -19.84 -22.90 -14.52
CA VAL A 834 -20.16 -24.17 -13.85
C VAL A 834 -18.88 -24.96 -13.60
N SER A 835 -18.00 -25.06 -14.59
CA SER A 835 -16.72 -25.75 -14.46
C SER A 835 -15.81 -25.09 -13.43
N GLU A 836 -15.75 -23.76 -13.40
CA GLU A 836 -14.93 -23.03 -12.42
C GLU A 836 -15.52 -23.14 -11.01
N LYS A 837 -16.85 -23.19 -10.86
CA LYS A 837 -17.49 -23.42 -9.56
C LYS A 837 -17.11 -24.79 -8.98
N GLU A 838 -16.96 -25.81 -9.82
CA GLU A 838 -16.47 -27.13 -9.41
C GLU A 838 -14.97 -27.10 -9.04
N ARG A 839 -14.14 -26.45 -9.88
CA ARG A 839 -12.71 -26.28 -9.60
C ARG A 839 -12.45 -25.51 -8.30
N SER A 840 -13.16 -24.40 -8.08
CA SER A 840 -13.06 -23.57 -6.89
C SER A 840 -13.50 -24.35 -5.64
N LYS A 841 -14.57 -25.15 -5.70
CA LYS A 841 -14.97 -26.03 -4.58
C LYS A 841 -13.87 -27.03 -4.20
N THR A 842 -13.24 -27.65 -5.20
CA THR A 842 -12.14 -28.59 -4.99
C THR A 842 -10.93 -27.89 -4.37
N THR A 843 -10.59 -26.70 -4.87
CA THR A 843 -9.48 -25.89 -4.37
C THR A 843 -9.73 -25.41 -2.93
N LYS A 844 -10.95 -24.93 -2.63
CA LYS A 844 -11.36 -24.54 -1.27
C LYS A 844 -11.27 -25.72 -0.28
N ARG A 845 -11.71 -26.92 -0.67
CA ARG A 845 -11.58 -28.13 0.16
C ARG A 845 -10.12 -28.47 0.46
N ILE A 846 -9.24 -28.39 -0.54
CA ILE A 846 -7.80 -28.65 -0.38
C ILE A 846 -7.16 -27.62 0.57
N ILE A 847 -7.57 -26.35 0.48
CA ILE A 847 -7.09 -25.27 1.38
C ILE A 847 -7.63 -25.46 2.80
N GLU A 848 -8.90 -25.84 2.97
CA GLU A 848 -9.51 -26.10 4.29
C GLU A 848 -8.94 -27.36 4.98
N GLU A 849 -8.49 -28.36 4.20
CA GLU A 849 -7.87 -29.60 4.70
C GLU A 849 -6.36 -29.48 4.96
N SER A 850 -5.71 -28.36 4.62
CA SER A 850 -4.28 -28.09 4.87
C SER A 850 -4.12 -26.94 5.88
N PRO A 851 -4.02 -27.22 7.19
CA PRO A 851 -3.89 -26.19 8.22
C PRO A 851 -2.58 -25.38 8.13
N GLU A 852 -1.59 -25.88 7.38
CA GLU A 852 -0.22 -25.35 7.38
C GLU A 852 0.12 -24.43 6.18
N GLU A 853 -0.73 -24.30 5.16
CA GLU A 853 -0.44 -23.45 3.99
C GLU A 853 -1.06 -22.05 4.04
N GLY A 854 -1.95 -21.77 5.00
CA GLY A 854 -2.35 -20.40 5.35
C GLY A 854 -1.21 -19.55 5.93
N ASP A 855 -0.06 -20.19 6.15
CA ASP A 855 1.17 -19.70 6.78
C ASP A 855 2.31 -19.50 5.76
N GLY A 856 2.00 -19.48 4.45
CA GLY A 856 2.98 -19.13 3.41
C GLY A 856 3.64 -17.77 3.64
N GLU A 857 2.92 -16.84 4.27
CA GLU A 857 3.52 -15.62 4.78
C GLU A 857 4.37 -15.89 6.01
N SER A 858 3.98 -16.73 7.00
CA SER A 858 4.75 -17.13 8.22
C SER A 858 6.17 -17.60 7.94
N ARG A 859 6.41 -18.22 6.77
CA ARG A 859 7.77 -18.50 6.27
C ARG A 859 8.50 -17.30 5.67
N ALA A 860 7.79 -16.27 5.23
CA ALA A 860 8.29 -14.92 4.94
C ALA A 860 8.34 -13.99 6.17
N PHE A 861 7.89 -14.41 7.37
CA PHE A 861 8.10 -13.68 8.63
C PHE A 861 9.49 -13.96 9.22
N MET A 862 10.15 -15.06 8.86
CA MET A 862 11.52 -15.38 9.29
C MET A 862 12.52 -15.13 8.18
N ASP A 863 12.94 -13.89 8.01
CA ASP A 863 14.08 -13.60 7.15
C ASP A 863 15.04 -12.59 7.80
N TYR A 864 15.60 -13.00 8.95
CA TYR A 864 16.90 -12.50 9.45
C TYR A 864 17.56 -13.54 10.37
N GLY A 865 18.08 -14.61 9.75
CA GLY A 865 19.13 -15.42 10.37
C GLY A 865 20.50 -14.85 9.99
N ASP A 866 21.20 -14.25 10.95
CA ASP A 866 22.55 -13.69 10.79
C ASP A 866 23.54 -14.78 10.31
N SER A 867 23.79 -14.81 8.99
CA SER A 867 24.83 -15.65 8.40
C SER A 867 26.20 -15.04 8.66
N ARG A 868 26.72 -15.22 9.88
CA ARG A 868 28.15 -15.05 10.16
C ARG A 868 28.96 -16.04 9.34
N LYS A 869 29.44 -15.62 8.17
CA LYS A 869 30.69 -16.13 7.59
C LYS A 869 31.55 -14.97 7.11
N GLY A 870 32.62 -14.74 7.86
CA GLY A 870 33.57 -13.66 7.63
C GLY A 870 34.23 -13.74 6.26
N ARG A 871 34.22 -12.60 5.56
CA ARG A 871 35.23 -12.25 4.56
C ARG A 871 35.73 -10.85 4.88
N LYS A 872 37.04 -10.75 5.08
CA LYS A 872 37.79 -9.53 5.40
C LYS A 872 37.49 -8.44 4.37
N GLY A 873 36.89 -7.34 4.81
CA GLY A 873 36.75 -6.11 4.04
C GLY A 873 38.06 -5.30 4.08
N GLY A 874 38.50 -4.84 2.91
CA GLY A 874 39.60 -3.89 2.77
C GLY A 874 39.22 -2.53 3.35
N PHE A 875 40.16 -1.95 4.09
CA PHE A 875 40.04 -0.67 4.79
C PHE A 875 39.89 0.52 3.82
N VAL A 876 38.90 1.38 4.08
CA VAL A 876 38.97 2.81 3.76
C VAL A 876 39.00 3.57 5.09
N LYS A 877 40.05 4.37 5.27
CA LYS A 877 40.43 5.06 6.50
C LYS A 877 39.46 6.22 6.83
N GLY A 878 39.07 6.29 8.11
CA GLY A 878 39.03 7.55 8.84
C GLY A 878 37.70 7.90 9.51
N ARG A 879 37.53 7.50 10.78
CA ARG A 879 36.99 8.29 11.91
C ARG A 879 36.99 7.42 13.16
N ARG A 880 37.68 7.87 14.21
CA ARG A 880 37.76 7.21 15.51
C ARG A 880 36.56 7.64 16.35
N PHE A 881 35.76 6.69 16.81
CA PHE A 881 34.91 6.87 17.99
C PHE A 881 35.26 5.80 19.01
N THR A 882 35.38 6.24 20.26
CA THR A 882 35.73 5.45 21.44
C THR A 882 34.55 4.57 21.85
N GLU A 883 34.66 3.26 21.63
CA GLU A 883 33.86 2.25 22.33
C GLU A 883 34.22 2.26 23.82
N VAL A 884 33.21 2.38 24.68
CA VAL A 884 33.37 2.19 26.13
C VAL A 884 33.22 0.71 26.44
N HIS A 885 34.31 0.06 26.81
CA HIS A 885 34.30 -1.25 27.47
C HIS A 885 33.85 -1.08 28.92
N MET A 886 32.89 -1.91 29.36
CA MET A 886 32.58 -2.12 30.77
C MET A 886 33.01 -3.52 31.23
N PRO A 887 33.41 -3.68 32.50
CA PRO A 887 34.33 -4.71 32.95
C PRO A 887 33.65 -6.01 33.36
N SER A 888 34.33 -7.11 33.10
CA SER A 888 33.96 -8.48 33.47
C SER A 888 34.32 -8.81 34.92
N THR A 889 33.36 -9.37 35.68
CA THR A 889 33.56 -10.15 36.92
C THR A 889 32.36 -11.13 37.10
N PRO A 890 32.45 -12.22 37.90
CA PRO A 890 33.01 -13.50 37.50
C PRO A 890 32.01 -14.66 37.59
N LYS A 891 32.39 -15.78 36.96
CA LYS A 891 31.88 -17.16 37.04
C LYS A 891 30.86 -17.50 38.14
N SER A 892 29.73 -18.06 37.71
CA SER A 892 29.10 -19.20 38.39
C SER A 892 28.95 -20.36 37.38
N ASP A 893 29.51 -21.50 37.75
CA ASP A 893 29.45 -22.75 37.00
C ASP A 893 28.04 -23.33 37.05
N SER A 894 27.46 -23.67 35.90
CA SER A 894 26.70 -24.92 35.78
C SER A 894 26.78 -25.48 34.35
N LEU A 895 27.28 -26.71 34.27
CA LEU A 895 27.52 -27.49 33.07
C LEU A 895 26.22 -27.94 32.42
N PHE A 896 26.02 -27.63 31.14
CA PHE A 896 25.36 -28.54 30.19
C PHE A 896 26.06 -28.42 28.82
N THR A 897 26.84 -29.45 28.48
CA THR A 897 27.67 -29.54 27.26
C THR A 897 26.83 -29.64 25.96
N PRO A 898 27.22 -28.97 24.86
CA PRO A 898 26.48 -28.94 23.58
C PRO A 898 26.74 -30.15 22.66
N VAL A 899 27.26 -31.28 23.18
CA VAL A 899 27.72 -32.43 22.36
C VAL A 899 26.62 -33.49 22.12
N SER A 900 25.42 -33.30 22.69
CA SER A 900 24.34 -34.31 22.65
C SER A 900 23.40 -34.18 21.44
N TYR A 901 23.14 -32.97 20.94
CA TYR A 901 22.06 -32.75 19.97
C TYR A 901 22.41 -33.23 18.55
N ILE A 902 23.64 -33.02 18.10
CA ILE A 902 24.10 -33.41 16.76
C ILE A 902 24.13 -34.93 16.62
N ARG A 903 24.55 -35.66 17.67
CA ARG A 903 24.54 -37.12 17.68
C ARG A 903 23.11 -37.68 17.67
N LEU A 904 22.20 -37.08 18.44
CA LEU A 904 20.79 -37.48 18.43
C LEU A 904 20.15 -37.24 17.06
N PHE A 905 20.45 -36.09 16.43
CA PHE A 905 19.98 -35.74 15.10
C PHE A 905 20.49 -36.69 14.01
N LEU A 906 21.77 -37.06 14.04
CA LEU A 906 22.34 -38.03 13.09
C LEU A 906 21.75 -39.43 13.27
N ILE A 907 21.58 -39.89 14.52
CA ILE A 907 20.96 -41.19 14.81
C ILE A 907 19.51 -41.21 14.31
N LEU A 908 18.73 -40.14 14.54
CA LEU A 908 17.35 -40.06 14.07
C LEU A 908 17.26 -40.07 12.54
N ASN A 909 18.12 -39.32 11.84
CA ASN A 909 18.12 -39.29 10.38
C ASN A 909 18.54 -40.61 9.75
N ILE A 910 19.55 -41.29 10.33
CA ILE A 910 19.96 -42.63 9.89
C ILE A 910 18.82 -43.64 10.11
N ALA A 911 18.14 -43.59 11.26
CA ALA A 911 17.01 -44.46 11.54
C ALA A 911 15.85 -44.22 10.55
N THR A 912 15.51 -42.96 10.25
CA THR A 912 14.48 -42.59 9.27
C THR A 912 14.85 -43.05 7.86
N PHE A 913 16.12 -42.93 7.47
CA PHE A 913 16.60 -43.41 6.17
C PHE A 913 16.42 -44.94 6.05
N PHE A 914 16.83 -45.72 7.04
CA PHE A 914 16.65 -47.18 7.02
C PHE A 914 15.19 -47.61 7.05
N LEU A 915 14.32 -46.83 7.71
CA LEU A 915 12.88 -47.11 7.75
C LEU A 915 12.22 -46.83 6.39
N LEU A 916 12.57 -45.72 5.73
CA LEU A 916 12.13 -45.41 4.37
C LEU A 916 12.68 -46.44 3.35
N LEU A 917 13.91 -46.89 3.55
CA LEU A 917 14.53 -47.94 2.74
C LEU A 917 13.77 -49.27 2.88
N ALA A 918 13.41 -49.66 4.11
CA ALA A 918 12.61 -50.87 4.34
C ALA A 918 11.24 -50.78 3.66
N VAL A 919 10.56 -49.63 3.75
CA VAL A 919 9.27 -49.39 3.07
C VAL A 919 9.41 -49.47 1.55
N LEU A 920 10.47 -48.88 0.99
CA LEU A 920 10.75 -48.94 -0.45
C LEU A 920 11.06 -50.35 -0.92
N LEU A 921 11.88 -51.12 -0.20
CA LEU A 921 12.22 -52.50 -0.54
C LEU A 921 11.02 -53.46 -0.43
N ILE A 922 10.10 -53.20 0.50
CA ILE A 922 8.84 -53.95 0.62
C ILE A 922 7.90 -53.63 -0.55
N ARG A 923 7.83 -52.36 -0.99
CA ARG A 923 7.01 -51.95 -2.15
C ARG A 923 7.60 -52.37 -3.50
N PHE A 924 8.92 -52.50 -3.63
CA PHE A 924 9.60 -52.82 -4.89
C PHE A 924 9.66 -54.31 -5.27
N LYS A 925 9.09 -55.21 -4.45
CA LYS A 925 9.02 -56.66 -4.75
C LYS A 925 8.09 -57.06 -5.90
N ARG A 926 7.31 -56.13 -6.49
CA ARG A 926 6.41 -56.43 -7.62
C ARG A 926 6.70 -55.57 -8.85
N GLY A 927 7.46 -56.14 -9.78
CA GLY A 927 7.18 -55.99 -11.21
C GLY A 927 7.97 -54.96 -12.03
N ARG A 928 9.30 -54.82 -11.89
CA ARG A 928 10.13 -54.12 -12.89
C ARG A 928 11.53 -54.76 -13.08
N SER A 929 12.08 -54.57 -14.28
CA SER A 929 13.33 -55.16 -14.83
C SER A 929 14.52 -55.24 -13.87
N PHE A 930 15.24 -56.38 -13.92
CA PHE A 930 16.44 -56.71 -13.13
C PHE A 930 17.53 -55.62 -13.20
N HIS A 931 17.63 -54.90 -14.33
CA HIS A 931 18.65 -53.85 -14.51
C HIS A 931 18.39 -52.62 -13.63
N MET A 932 17.13 -52.25 -13.44
CA MET A 932 16.74 -51.09 -12.66
C MET A 932 16.86 -51.37 -11.16
N GLN A 933 16.64 -52.62 -10.75
CA GLN A 933 16.94 -53.07 -9.38
C GLN A 933 18.43 -52.97 -9.08
N ARG A 934 19.33 -53.41 -9.99
CA ARG A 934 20.79 -53.29 -9.78
C ARG A 934 21.26 -51.84 -9.68
N CYS A 935 20.72 -50.95 -10.51
CA CYS A 935 21.04 -49.52 -10.45
C CYS A 935 20.58 -48.89 -9.11
N PHE A 936 19.35 -49.22 -8.70
CA PHE A 936 18.79 -48.75 -7.44
C PHE A 936 19.57 -49.27 -6.21
N TYR A 937 19.92 -50.56 -6.18
CA TYR A 937 20.76 -51.11 -5.11
C TYR A 937 22.15 -50.48 -5.08
N SER A 938 22.71 -50.11 -6.24
CA SER A 938 24.02 -49.44 -6.30
C SER A 938 23.97 -48.03 -5.72
N ILE A 939 22.92 -47.26 -6.01
CA ILE A 939 22.71 -45.91 -5.44
C ILE A 939 22.53 -45.98 -3.93
N LEU A 940 21.73 -46.94 -3.44
CA LEU A 940 21.52 -47.15 -2.01
C LEU A 940 22.80 -47.55 -1.27
N LEU A 941 23.67 -48.33 -1.92
CA LEU A 941 24.95 -48.71 -1.35
C LEU A 941 25.86 -47.49 -1.22
N ILE A 942 25.90 -46.63 -2.24
CA ILE A 942 26.67 -45.36 -2.24
C ILE A 942 26.17 -44.43 -1.12
N ASP A 943 24.86 -44.21 -1.02
CA ASP A 943 24.28 -43.36 0.04
C ASP A 943 24.56 -43.91 1.44
N SER A 944 24.50 -45.23 1.61
CA SER A 944 24.85 -45.88 2.87
C SER A 944 26.33 -45.66 3.24
N PHE A 945 27.23 -45.68 2.26
CA PHE A 945 28.65 -45.37 2.47
C PHE A 945 28.88 -43.90 2.82
N ILE A 946 28.16 -42.97 2.18
CA ILE A 946 28.24 -41.53 2.47
C ILE A 946 27.77 -41.25 3.91
N LEU A 947 26.67 -41.87 4.34
CA LEU A 947 26.16 -41.72 5.71
C LEU A 947 27.12 -42.32 6.75
N LEU A 948 27.73 -43.47 6.47
CA LEU A 948 28.75 -44.05 7.35
C LEU A 948 30.00 -43.17 7.44
N TRP A 949 30.38 -42.54 6.33
CA TRP A 949 31.53 -41.64 6.27
C TRP A 949 31.27 -40.33 7.05
N LEU A 950 30.07 -39.75 6.92
CA LEU A 950 29.63 -38.60 7.71
C LEU A 950 29.57 -38.93 9.21
N TYR A 951 29.07 -40.11 9.58
CA TYR A 951 29.05 -40.57 10.97
C TYR A 951 30.47 -40.76 11.54
N SER A 952 31.36 -41.41 10.77
CA SER A 952 32.76 -41.63 11.17
C SER A 952 33.57 -40.33 11.23
N SER A 953 33.28 -39.35 10.36
CA SER A 953 33.99 -38.07 10.34
C SER A 953 33.63 -37.18 11.54
N CYS A 954 32.37 -37.21 12.00
CA CYS A 954 31.96 -36.47 13.21
C CYS A 954 32.37 -37.17 14.53
N SER A 955 32.97 -38.37 14.52
CA SER A 955 33.47 -39.02 15.74
C SER A 955 34.90 -38.66 16.12
N HIS A 956 35.67 -38.02 15.23
CA HIS A 956 37.12 -37.83 15.42
C HIS A 956 37.62 -36.39 15.42
N ALA A 957 36.81 -35.39 15.06
CA ALA A 957 37.15 -33.98 15.25
C ALA A 957 35.87 -33.16 15.42
N GLN A 958 35.93 -32.12 16.25
CA GLN A 958 34.80 -31.26 16.64
C GLN A 958 33.89 -30.88 15.47
N CYS A 959 32.72 -31.53 15.41
CA CYS A 959 31.47 -31.02 14.84
C CYS A 959 30.77 -30.19 15.95
#